data_AF-A0A2V6JJS0-F1
#
_entry.id   AF-A0A2V6JJS0-F1
#
_cell.length_a   1.000
_cell.length_b   1.000
_cell.length_c   1.000
_cell.angle_alpha   90.00
_cell.angle_beta   90.00
_cell.angle_gamma   90.00
#
_symmetry.space_group_name_H-M   'P 1'
#
loop_
_entity.id
_entity.type
_entity.pdbx_description
1 polymer ?
#
loop_
_entity_poly.entity_id
_entity_poly.type
_entity_poly.pdbx_seq_one_letter_code
_entity_poly.pdbx_strand_id
1 'polypeptide(L)'
;MSKLTLTGFALPLFLLFASPQATAPKAFAATKESPEIQGQSGTLQKMIVESGSVTMDLDVSQLNGSAFIAGNLQSVHFAVAANSFFSILVFNDVLRGPEPGSMALVPQNSASAIPASLASSLKQLVIEKLPSDAGFDLAVRDAKTGFTFFNVEGNQYDYDARAQLLSITGGRLLVSKELAKSLGGRLEIGAIVGKISIGATMQPIEITQLDQNGDVKSARLPALHQPGVGSVPGPDVIIGELIGLSQLDSGAVNGRVGISLGTDACNKGTIDVDWFALPSNDHPFIPQNVYRMSGGASNNDRFEQIGQSWGKHAFTAASSNTCGFGCNGVGGSHLGSGCSDAYGAGLNGSQTGIGSRAWVNPFTGSFVGSTANNHSGHVHDVTSHRILVDTGDLIPAQNQGATYFAEAEYIVPHEYTWCQSHPGQCNMYNNASYHQYTVSGGPTTFSFSPLGSTHREQPAIVAWTGAIVNQLEPDPGNDGIWFMGYKVSNPTIGVWHYEYALYNQNLDRGIQSFTVPIGPGVNISNVGFHAPIQHPGWANDGTFNNQGYSSTPWTMTQASDSITSNTETFAQNQNANAIRYGTLYNFRFDADQAPNPTNSTVGFFKTGAPMPAVIQAPGNVPAPSPTPTPTASPTPTPSPTPTPTFGPCTPLTITGGTGPIVPGTTDTGNHCDDCITTIALPFSFQLYGNSYSSVNVSSNGNSQFVTSDSTFVTVCIPWAGHDFAIHTLFQDLRTDLALSGCSAYPGGTCGIYTSVSGTAPNRIFNIEWRAVLFGNNASRCNFELRLSENNPSQGFEIIYGEINGTGATQQWSAGVQGASSQGCFVQDFCNPAANPPPGNRSRTYGGAGGSPTATATATPTFTPTATATATATATRTPTPTATATATATATATPTTTPRPTPTVRPNPEPRVRPTPPPRR
;
A
#
# COMPACT_ATOMS: atom_id res chain seq x y z
N MET A 1 -51.34 -9.05 -18.56
CA MET A 1 -51.23 -9.92 -17.36
C MET A 1 -49.86 -10.59 -17.44
N SER A 2 -48.97 -10.61 -16.45
CA SER A 2 -49.01 -10.02 -15.10
C SER A 2 -47.62 -9.45 -14.72
N LYS A 3 -47.62 -8.58 -13.72
CA LYS A 3 -46.53 -7.77 -13.16
C LYS A 3 -45.25 -8.55 -12.78
N LEU A 4 -44.11 -7.87 -12.89
CA LEU A 4 -42.97 -8.02 -11.98
C LEU A 4 -42.43 -6.62 -11.65
N THR A 5 -42.46 -6.28 -10.36
CA THR A 5 -42.11 -4.95 -9.83
C THR A 5 -40.64 -4.93 -9.44
N LEU A 6 -39.84 -4.07 -10.08
CA LEU A 6 -38.49 -3.74 -9.63
C LEU A 6 -38.52 -2.40 -8.88
N THR A 7 -38.43 -2.45 -7.55
CA THR A 7 -38.27 -1.25 -6.71
C THR A 7 -36.79 -0.89 -6.58
N GLY A 8 -36.28 -0.12 -7.54
CA GLY A 8 -35.00 0.57 -7.42
C GLY A 8 -35.19 1.92 -6.71
N PHE A 9 -34.30 2.24 -5.76
CA PHE A 9 -34.27 3.55 -5.12
C PHE A 9 -33.83 4.63 -6.14
N ALA A 10 -34.77 5.46 -6.59
CA ALA A 10 -34.47 6.70 -7.31
C ALA A 10 -34.48 7.87 -6.33
N LEU A 11 -33.33 8.53 -6.14
CA LEU A 11 -33.27 9.85 -5.52
C LEU A 11 -33.70 10.91 -6.56
N PRO A 12 -34.42 11.99 -6.18
CA PRO A 12 -35.20 12.76 -7.14
C PRO A 12 -34.39 13.88 -7.79
N LEU A 13 -34.26 13.84 -9.12
CA LEU A 13 -33.88 14.99 -9.95
C LEU A 13 -34.92 15.24 -11.08
N PHE A 14 -36.20 15.24 -10.71
CA PHE A 14 -37.31 15.61 -11.60
C PHE A 14 -38.17 16.68 -10.93
N LEU A 15 -37.87 17.96 -11.19
CA LEU A 15 -38.75 19.13 -10.97
C LEU A 15 -38.04 20.44 -11.40
N LEU A 16 -37.85 20.68 -12.70
CA LEU A 16 -37.37 22.00 -13.19
C LEU A 16 -37.97 22.51 -14.51
N PHE A 17 -38.90 21.78 -15.15
CA PHE A 17 -39.57 22.26 -16.37
C PHE A 17 -41.11 22.18 -16.22
N ALA A 18 -41.76 23.35 -16.29
CA ALA A 18 -43.18 23.70 -16.03
C ALA A 18 -43.49 24.07 -14.55
N SER A 19 -44.01 25.24 -14.16
CA SER A 19 -44.95 26.21 -14.78
C SER A 19 -44.88 27.59 -14.05
N PRO A 20 -45.89 28.49 -14.12
CA PRO A 20 -46.06 29.54 -15.12
C PRO A 20 -45.79 30.98 -14.61
N GLN A 21 -45.91 31.94 -15.52
CA GLN A 21 -45.59 33.37 -15.42
C GLN A 21 -46.31 34.14 -14.28
N ALA A 22 -45.57 34.92 -13.49
CA ALA A 22 -46.07 35.93 -12.55
C ALA A 22 -45.20 37.21 -12.56
N THR A 23 -45.76 38.37 -12.21
CA THR A 23 -45.28 39.69 -12.66
C THR A 23 -44.52 40.55 -11.64
N ALA A 24 -43.25 40.86 -11.94
CA ALA A 24 -42.48 42.08 -11.59
C ALA A 24 -42.18 42.39 -10.09
N PRO A 25 -41.16 43.24 -9.75
CA PRO A 25 -40.25 44.04 -10.60
C PRO A 25 -38.74 43.69 -10.49
N LYS A 26 -37.90 44.42 -11.24
CA LYS A 26 -36.48 44.13 -11.52
C LYS A 26 -35.48 44.59 -10.44
N ALA A 27 -34.42 43.81 -10.26
CA ALA A 27 -33.08 44.25 -9.85
C ALA A 27 -32.02 43.53 -10.70
N PHE A 28 -30.86 44.15 -10.95
CA PHE A 28 -29.96 43.76 -12.06
C PHE A 28 -28.82 42.82 -11.67
N ALA A 29 -28.75 41.67 -12.34
CA ALA A 29 -27.50 41.08 -12.82
C ALA A 29 -27.69 40.74 -14.30
N ALA A 30 -26.89 41.34 -15.18
CA ALA A 30 -27.05 41.17 -16.62
C ALA A 30 -26.25 39.95 -17.12
N THR A 31 -26.83 38.76 -16.97
CA THR A 31 -26.47 37.65 -17.87
C THR A 31 -26.90 38.02 -19.29
N LYS A 32 -26.06 37.73 -20.28
CA LYS A 32 -26.53 37.71 -21.69
C LYS A 32 -27.64 36.66 -21.78
N GLU A 33 -28.82 37.04 -22.23
CA GLU A 33 -29.88 36.09 -22.56
C GLU A 33 -29.33 35.06 -23.55
N SER A 34 -29.26 33.80 -23.11
CA SER A 34 -29.02 32.65 -23.98
C SER A 34 -30.37 32.06 -24.38
N PRO A 35 -30.54 31.63 -25.65
CA PRO A 35 -31.83 31.18 -26.16
C PRO A 35 -32.33 29.92 -25.45
N GLU A 36 -33.66 29.76 -25.40
CA GLU A 36 -34.32 28.55 -24.87
C GLU A 36 -33.83 27.28 -25.60
N ILE A 37 -33.52 26.24 -24.82
CA ILE A 37 -33.12 24.94 -25.37
C ILE A 37 -34.37 24.06 -25.53
N GLN A 38 -34.84 23.92 -26.76
CA GLN A 38 -35.51 22.70 -27.20
C GLN A 38 -34.64 22.03 -28.27
N GLY A 39 -34.14 20.82 -27.99
CA GLY A 39 -33.54 19.94 -29.00
C GLY A 39 -32.02 19.95 -29.18
N GLN A 40 -31.21 20.28 -28.16
CA GLN A 40 -29.73 20.14 -28.23
C GLN A 40 -29.19 19.10 -27.25
N SER A 41 -28.58 18.04 -27.77
CA SER A 41 -27.69 17.15 -27.01
C SER A 41 -26.37 17.85 -26.66
N GLY A 42 -25.72 17.44 -25.57
CA GLY A 42 -24.49 18.09 -25.14
C GLY A 42 -23.87 17.57 -23.85
N THR A 43 -22.76 18.19 -23.46
CA THR A 43 -22.08 17.93 -22.20
C THR A 43 -22.51 18.95 -21.16
N LEU A 44 -23.12 18.47 -20.07
CA LEU A 44 -23.33 19.23 -18.84
C LEU A 44 -22.18 18.95 -17.88
N GLN A 45 -21.61 19.99 -17.29
CA GLN A 45 -20.56 19.88 -16.27
C GLN A 45 -20.98 20.65 -15.03
N LYS A 46 -20.89 20.00 -13.87
CA LYS A 46 -20.90 20.67 -12.56
C LYS A 46 -19.45 20.84 -12.14
N MET A 47 -19.03 22.07 -11.88
CA MET A 47 -17.63 22.40 -11.59
C MET A 47 -17.52 23.13 -10.25
N ILE A 48 -16.44 22.89 -9.52
CA ILE A 48 -16.09 23.61 -8.28
C ILE A 48 -14.80 24.40 -8.46
N VAL A 49 -14.45 25.25 -7.51
CA VAL A 49 -13.18 25.98 -7.53
C VAL A 49 -12.03 25.01 -7.25
N GLU A 50 -11.09 24.90 -8.18
CA GLU A 50 -9.80 24.23 -8.01
C GLU A 50 -8.85 25.11 -7.20
N SER A 51 -8.67 26.35 -7.65
CA SER A 51 -7.83 27.36 -7.01
C SER A 51 -8.27 28.75 -7.47
N GLY A 52 -7.76 29.82 -6.85
CA GLY A 52 -8.11 31.16 -7.30
C GLY A 52 -7.53 32.27 -6.44
N SER A 53 -7.88 33.51 -6.80
CA SER A 53 -7.55 34.71 -6.06
C SER A 53 -8.75 35.65 -5.95
N VAL A 54 -8.79 36.39 -4.85
CA VAL A 54 -9.75 37.45 -4.56
C VAL A 54 -8.98 38.70 -4.20
N THR A 55 -9.38 39.84 -4.76
CA THR A 55 -8.94 41.16 -4.30
C THR A 55 -10.15 41.95 -3.83
N MET A 56 -10.07 42.47 -2.60
CA MET A 56 -11.01 43.44 -2.04
C MET A 56 -10.33 44.79 -1.86
N ASP A 57 -10.75 45.80 -2.61
CA ASP A 57 -10.29 47.19 -2.45
C ASP A 57 -11.21 47.90 -1.47
N LEU A 58 -10.75 48.12 -0.24
CA LEU A 58 -11.57 48.65 0.86
C LEU A 58 -11.27 50.14 1.13
N ASP A 59 -12.31 50.95 1.29
CA ASP A 59 -12.20 52.32 1.78
C ASP A 59 -12.11 52.31 3.31
N VAL A 60 -10.88 52.33 3.80
CA VAL A 60 -10.58 52.28 5.23
C VAL A 60 -11.01 53.58 5.95
N SER A 61 -11.17 54.70 5.22
CA SER A 61 -11.66 55.95 5.81
C SER A 61 -13.15 55.87 6.14
N GLN A 62 -13.97 55.37 5.20
CA GLN A 62 -15.38 55.14 5.43
C GLN A 62 -15.61 54.06 6.48
N LEU A 63 -14.93 52.91 6.39
CA LEU A 63 -15.11 51.78 7.32
C LEU A 63 -14.90 52.13 8.81
N ASN A 64 -14.11 53.17 9.11
CA ASN A 64 -13.90 53.68 10.47
C ASN A 64 -14.88 54.78 10.90
N GLY A 65 -15.87 55.13 10.07
CA GLY A 65 -16.87 56.17 10.35
C GLY A 65 -16.36 57.59 10.20
N SER A 66 -15.35 57.81 9.33
CA SER A 66 -14.90 59.16 8.94
C SER A 66 -15.57 59.59 7.63
N ALA A 67 -15.64 60.90 7.37
CA ALA A 67 -16.07 61.41 6.09
C ALA A 67 -15.15 60.92 4.96
N PHE A 68 -15.73 60.62 3.78
CA PHE A 68 -14.99 60.10 2.62
C PHE A 68 -13.80 61.00 2.26
N ILE A 69 -12.59 60.43 2.29
CA ILE A 69 -11.38 61.08 1.75
C ILE A 69 -10.96 60.30 0.51
N ALA A 70 -11.10 60.94 -0.66
CA ALA A 70 -10.68 60.34 -1.92
C ALA A 70 -9.18 60.02 -1.91
N GLY A 71 -8.84 58.73 -2.04
CA GLY A 71 -7.46 58.25 -2.14
C GLY A 71 -7.01 57.23 -1.10
N ASN A 72 -7.84 56.84 -0.12
CA ASN A 72 -7.47 55.89 0.95
C ASN A 72 -8.07 54.48 0.76
N LEU A 73 -7.88 53.92 -0.44
CA LEU A 73 -8.23 52.52 -0.74
C LEU A 73 -7.08 51.58 -0.35
N GLN A 74 -7.38 50.51 0.38
CA GLN A 74 -6.43 49.45 0.70
C GLN A 74 -6.87 48.11 0.09
N SER A 75 -6.02 47.55 -0.77
CA SER A 75 -6.25 46.24 -1.38
C SER A 75 -5.88 45.11 -0.43
N VAL A 76 -6.85 44.23 -0.18
CA VAL A 76 -6.67 42.99 0.60
C VAL A 76 -6.77 41.82 -0.37
N HIS A 77 -5.70 41.04 -0.46
CA HIS A 77 -5.58 39.90 -1.36
C HIS A 77 -5.76 38.59 -0.59
N PHE A 78 -6.50 37.67 -1.19
CA PHE A 78 -6.71 36.32 -0.68
C PHE A 78 -6.46 35.32 -1.80
N ALA A 79 -5.88 34.17 -1.47
CA ALA A 79 -6.06 32.97 -2.28
C ALA A 79 -7.44 32.38 -1.94
N VAL A 80 -8.09 31.75 -2.91
CA VAL A 80 -9.26 30.91 -2.65
C VAL A 80 -8.77 29.54 -2.23
N ALA A 81 -9.32 29.00 -1.13
CA ALA A 81 -9.00 27.65 -0.69
C ALA A 81 -9.43 26.63 -1.76
N ALA A 82 -8.53 25.71 -2.08
CA ALA A 82 -8.78 24.69 -3.09
C ALA A 82 -9.99 23.82 -2.75
N ASN A 83 -10.69 23.34 -3.79
CA ASN A 83 -11.90 22.53 -3.67
C ASN A 83 -13.06 23.23 -2.94
N SER A 84 -13.11 24.56 -2.99
CA SER A 84 -14.24 25.33 -2.46
C SER A 84 -15.53 25.02 -3.23
N PHE A 85 -16.59 24.62 -2.51
CA PHE A 85 -17.91 24.26 -3.05
C PHE A 85 -18.75 25.45 -3.53
N PHE A 86 -18.12 26.44 -4.17
CA PHE A 86 -18.80 27.42 -5.00
C PHE A 86 -18.97 26.80 -6.38
N SER A 87 -20.10 26.13 -6.59
CA SER A 87 -20.33 25.34 -7.82
C SER A 87 -20.83 26.22 -8.95
N ILE A 88 -20.41 25.93 -10.19
CA ILE A 88 -21.02 26.44 -11.42
C ILE A 88 -21.52 25.31 -12.30
N LEU A 89 -22.57 25.59 -13.07
CA LEU A 89 -23.04 24.73 -14.14
C LEU A 89 -22.58 25.29 -15.50
N VAL A 90 -21.98 24.43 -16.32
CA VAL A 90 -21.52 24.73 -17.69
C VAL A 90 -22.17 23.73 -18.64
N PHE A 91 -22.77 24.18 -19.73
CA PHE A 91 -23.35 23.30 -20.76
C PHE A 91 -22.85 23.70 -22.14
N ASN A 92 -22.22 22.74 -22.84
CA ASN A 92 -21.52 22.95 -24.12
C ASN A 92 -20.63 24.20 -24.07
N ASP A 93 -19.66 24.21 -23.14
CA ASP A 93 -18.66 25.27 -22.93
C ASP A 93 -19.22 26.66 -22.55
N VAL A 94 -20.53 26.80 -22.31
CA VAL A 94 -21.15 28.07 -21.93
C VAL A 94 -21.67 27.98 -20.49
N LEU A 95 -21.30 28.96 -19.66
CA LEU A 95 -21.81 29.11 -18.29
C LEU A 95 -23.35 29.18 -18.27
N ARG A 96 -23.97 28.48 -17.32
CA ARG A 96 -25.41 28.58 -17.00
C ARG A 96 -25.66 29.34 -15.71
N GLY A 97 -24.70 29.29 -14.78
CA GLY A 97 -24.68 30.12 -13.57
C GLY A 97 -24.06 29.40 -12.37
N PRO A 98 -23.84 30.12 -11.26
CA PRO A 98 -23.44 29.54 -9.98
C PRO A 98 -24.64 28.96 -9.21
N GLU A 99 -24.40 27.88 -8.49
CA GLU A 99 -25.32 27.31 -7.49
C GLU A 99 -25.00 27.86 -6.08
N PRO A 100 -25.95 27.78 -5.11
CA PRO A 100 -25.67 28.11 -3.71
C PRO A 100 -24.46 27.32 -3.17
N GLY A 101 -23.51 28.04 -2.56
CA GLY A 101 -22.19 27.51 -2.25
C GLY A 101 -21.24 28.61 -1.78
N SER A 102 -19.99 28.26 -1.43
CA SER A 102 -19.04 29.27 -0.92
C SER A 102 -17.57 29.01 -1.26
N MET A 103 -16.81 30.11 -1.36
CA MET A 103 -15.35 30.17 -1.51
C MET A 103 -14.71 30.59 -0.20
N ALA A 104 -13.90 29.74 0.42
CA ALA A 104 -13.14 30.12 1.62
C ALA A 104 -11.88 30.93 1.23
N LEU A 105 -11.60 31.98 1.99
CA LEU A 105 -10.54 32.94 1.68
C LEU A 105 -9.33 32.79 2.61
N VAL A 106 -8.14 32.65 2.02
CA VAL A 106 -6.85 32.55 2.71
C VAL A 106 -6.07 33.85 2.49
N PRO A 107 -5.95 34.74 3.50
CA PRO A 107 -5.35 36.07 3.34
C PRO A 107 -3.87 35.97 2.98
N GLN A 108 -3.46 36.69 1.93
CA GLN A 108 -2.09 36.75 1.41
C GLN A 108 -1.32 37.99 1.89
N ASN A 109 -2.04 39.06 2.23
CA ASN A 109 -1.50 40.26 2.86
C ASN A 109 -2.32 40.65 4.10
N SER A 110 -1.85 41.67 4.83
CA SER A 110 -2.56 42.25 5.97
C SER A 110 -3.00 43.67 5.65
N ALA A 111 -4.25 44.00 6.00
CA ALA A 111 -4.77 45.36 5.95
C ALA A 111 -4.52 46.08 7.28
N SER A 112 -4.23 47.38 7.21
CA SER A 112 -3.92 48.24 8.36
C SER A 112 -5.09 49.16 8.66
N ALA A 113 -5.46 49.30 9.93
CA ALA A 113 -6.56 50.16 10.38
C ALA A 113 -7.97 49.79 9.86
N ILE A 114 -8.20 48.57 9.36
CA ILE A 114 -9.56 48.04 9.17
C ILE A 114 -10.27 47.81 10.53
N PRO A 115 -11.62 47.79 10.59
CA PRO A 115 -12.36 47.56 11.84
C PRO A 115 -11.98 46.24 12.52
N ALA A 116 -11.88 46.26 13.85
CA ALA A 116 -11.42 45.12 14.64
C ALA A 116 -12.24 43.84 14.45
N SER A 117 -13.55 43.97 14.18
CA SER A 117 -14.45 42.85 13.87
C SER A 117 -14.09 42.16 12.55
N LEU A 118 -13.74 42.93 11.51
CA LEU A 118 -13.28 42.38 10.23
C LEU A 118 -11.87 41.80 10.37
N ALA A 119 -10.99 42.49 11.11
CA ALA A 119 -9.61 42.04 11.35
C ALA A 119 -9.55 40.67 12.06
N SER A 120 -10.43 40.40 13.02
CA SER A 120 -10.52 39.09 13.68
C SER A 120 -10.99 37.96 12.75
N SER A 121 -11.72 38.29 11.69
CA SER A 121 -12.33 37.31 10.78
C SER A 121 -11.53 37.06 9.50
N LEU A 122 -10.49 37.86 9.20
CA LEU A 122 -9.71 37.76 7.94
C LEU A 122 -9.22 36.35 7.59
N LYS A 123 -8.90 35.50 8.58
CA LYS A 123 -8.41 34.12 8.38
C LYS A 123 -9.52 33.08 8.21
N GLN A 124 -10.78 33.51 8.25
CA GLN A 124 -11.98 32.66 8.20
C GLN A 124 -13.13 33.34 7.42
N LEU A 125 -12.81 34.20 6.45
CA LEU A 125 -13.80 34.78 5.55
C LEU A 125 -14.20 33.78 4.46
N VAL A 126 -15.47 33.84 4.05
CA VAL A 126 -16.00 33.18 2.86
C VAL A 126 -16.71 34.19 1.96
N ILE A 127 -16.70 33.93 0.65
CA ILE A 127 -17.65 34.52 -0.30
C ILE A 127 -18.73 33.47 -0.56
N GLU A 128 -19.96 33.79 -0.21
CA GLU A 128 -21.11 32.88 -0.33
C GLU A 128 -22.04 33.34 -1.45
N LYS A 129 -22.46 32.41 -2.32
CA LYS A 129 -23.57 32.58 -3.25
C LYS A 129 -24.88 32.47 -2.49
N LEU A 130 -25.63 33.57 -2.43
CA LEU A 130 -26.89 33.60 -1.71
C LEU A 130 -28.05 33.03 -2.54
N PRO A 131 -29.11 32.52 -1.89
CA PRO A 131 -30.39 32.22 -2.55
C PRO A 131 -30.97 33.42 -3.30
N SER A 132 -31.77 33.17 -4.35
CA SER A 132 -32.31 34.22 -5.23
C SER A 132 -33.32 35.17 -4.57
N ASP A 133 -33.89 34.79 -3.42
CA ASP A 133 -34.79 35.61 -2.61
C ASP A 133 -34.07 36.48 -1.56
N ALA A 134 -32.74 36.33 -1.40
CA ALA A 134 -31.95 37.06 -0.40
C ALA A 134 -31.68 38.55 -0.73
N GLY A 135 -32.08 39.02 -1.92
CA GLY A 135 -31.95 40.41 -2.37
C GLY A 135 -30.54 40.85 -2.80
N PHE A 136 -29.52 40.04 -2.54
CA PHE A 136 -28.15 40.21 -3.01
C PHE A 136 -27.61 38.89 -3.56
N ASP A 137 -26.67 38.96 -4.50
CA ASP A 137 -26.21 37.78 -5.22
C ASP A 137 -25.08 37.03 -4.48
N LEU A 138 -24.09 37.77 -3.99
CA LEU A 138 -22.99 37.26 -3.16
C LEU A 138 -22.91 38.03 -1.83
N ALA A 139 -22.32 37.41 -0.81
CA ALA A 139 -21.92 38.10 0.42
C ALA A 139 -20.55 37.64 0.93
N VAL A 140 -19.83 38.56 1.58
CA VAL A 140 -18.59 38.27 2.32
C VAL A 140 -18.95 38.08 3.79
N ARG A 141 -18.71 36.88 4.32
CA ARG A 141 -19.12 36.48 5.68
C ARG A 141 -17.99 35.83 6.47
N ASP A 142 -18.14 35.83 7.79
CA ASP A 142 -17.39 34.97 8.69
C ASP A 142 -17.90 33.53 8.63
N ALA A 143 -17.05 32.59 8.20
CA ALA A 143 -17.43 31.19 7.97
C ALA A 143 -17.86 30.43 9.26
N LYS A 144 -17.45 30.91 10.44
CA LYS A 144 -17.67 30.23 11.72
C LYS A 144 -18.92 30.73 12.44
N THR A 145 -19.25 32.02 12.27
CA THR A 145 -20.34 32.70 12.97
C THR A 145 -21.50 33.09 12.06
N GLY A 146 -21.33 33.00 10.74
CA GLY A 146 -22.29 33.47 9.74
C GLY A 146 -22.43 34.99 9.66
N PHE A 147 -21.57 35.74 10.38
CA PHE A 147 -21.63 37.21 10.42
C PHE A 147 -21.31 37.80 9.05
N THR A 148 -22.29 38.46 8.43
CA THR A 148 -22.11 39.15 7.15
C THR A 148 -21.37 40.46 7.35
N PHE A 149 -20.25 40.67 6.66
CA PHE A 149 -19.57 41.97 6.61
C PHE A 149 -20.10 42.82 5.46
N PHE A 150 -20.15 42.23 4.27
CA PHE A 150 -20.51 42.92 3.04
C PHE A 150 -21.49 42.11 2.22
N ASN A 151 -22.49 42.78 1.66
CA ASN A 151 -23.24 42.26 0.53
C ASN A 151 -22.54 42.73 -0.76
N VAL A 152 -22.59 41.94 -1.82
CA VAL A 152 -22.01 42.29 -3.13
C VAL A 152 -23.14 42.66 -4.09
N GLU A 153 -22.95 43.76 -4.83
CA GLU A 153 -23.90 44.23 -5.84
C GLU A 153 -23.20 44.56 -7.16
N GLY A 154 -23.86 44.27 -8.28
CA GLY A 154 -23.41 44.66 -9.63
C GLY A 154 -22.25 43.84 -10.18
N ASN A 155 -21.95 42.70 -9.58
CA ASN A 155 -21.00 41.73 -10.10
C ASN A 155 -21.45 41.14 -11.44
N GLN A 156 -20.47 40.87 -12.31
CA GLN A 156 -20.65 40.20 -13.60
C GLN A 156 -19.84 38.92 -13.62
N TYR A 157 -20.45 37.82 -14.07
CA TYR A 157 -19.81 36.53 -14.25
C TYR A 157 -19.36 36.38 -15.71
N ASP A 158 -18.12 35.95 -15.90
CA ASP A 158 -17.56 35.52 -17.18
C ASP A 158 -16.86 34.18 -17.00
N TYR A 159 -16.84 33.35 -18.05
CA TYR A 159 -16.24 32.01 -17.99
C TYR A 159 -15.52 31.68 -19.30
N ASP A 160 -14.20 31.50 -19.23
CA ASP A 160 -13.40 30.98 -20.33
C ASP A 160 -13.30 29.45 -20.20
N ALA A 161 -14.01 28.73 -21.06
CA ALA A 161 -14.00 27.27 -21.08
C ALA A 161 -12.65 26.65 -21.47
N ARG A 162 -11.77 27.38 -22.18
CA ARG A 162 -10.43 26.88 -22.56
C ARG A 162 -9.46 26.95 -21.40
N ALA A 163 -9.57 28.00 -20.59
CA ALA A 163 -8.79 28.18 -19.36
C ALA A 163 -9.47 27.56 -18.12
N GLN A 164 -10.72 27.08 -18.27
CA GLN A 164 -11.63 26.71 -17.19
C GLN A 164 -11.74 27.79 -16.10
N LEU A 165 -11.67 29.07 -16.50
CA LEU A 165 -11.51 30.21 -15.60
C LEU A 165 -12.83 30.95 -15.40
N LEU A 166 -13.35 30.92 -14.17
CA LEU A 166 -14.45 31.78 -13.73
C LEU A 166 -13.90 33.14 -13.28
N SER A 167 -14.37 34.22 -13.90
CA SER A 167 -14.06 35.59 -13.49
C SER A 167 -15.33 36.28 -12.98
N ILE A 168 -15.24 36.90 -11.80
CA ILE A 168 -16.32 37.70 -11.22
C ILE A 168 -15.78 39.12 -11.00
N THR A 169 -16.31 40.08 -11.76
CA THR A 169 -15.79 41.46 -11.81
C THR A 169 -16.89 42.50 -11.58
N GLY A 170 -16.52 43.75 -11.32
CA GLY A 170 -17.46 44.87 -11.15
C GLY A 170 -18.24 44.89 -9.83
N GLY A 171 -18.04 43.89 -8.96
CA GLY A 171 -18.72 43.79 -7.66
C GLY A 171 -18.38 44.96 -6.73
N ARG A 172 -19.42 45.60 -6.18
CA ARG A 172 -19.32 46.62 -5.14
C ARG A 172 -19.55 45.99 -3.78
N LEU A 173 -18.77 46.37 -2.77
CA LEU A 173 -18.93 45.92 -1.38
C LEU A 173 -19.82 46.91 -0.62
N LEU A 174 -21.01 46.46 -0.24
CA LEU A 174 -22.01 47.25 0.48
C LEU A 174 -22.04 46.84 1.96
N VAL A 175 -22.06 47.81 2.87
CA VAL A 175 -22.13 47.57 4.32
C VAL A 175 -23.39 46.78 4.70
N SER A 176 -23.20 45.64 5.39
CA SER A 176 -24.31 44.83 5.90
C SER A 176 -25.02 45.48 7.10
N LYS A 177 -26.21 44.97 7.42
CA LYS A 177 -26.98 45.37 8.61
C LYS A 177 -26.23 45.01 9.90
N GLU A 178 -25.54 43.87 9.89
CA GLU A 178 -24.77 43.30 10.98
C GLU A 178 -23.54 44.17 11.27
N LEU A 179 -22.79 44.56 10.23
CA LEU A 179 -21.61 45.42 10.34
C LEU A 179 -21.99 46.82 10.82
N ALA A 180 -23.00 47.46 10.20
CA ALA A 180 -23.50 48.77 10.63
C ALA A 180 -23.92 48.77 12.10
N LYS A 181 -24.63 47.72 12.56
CA LYS A 181 -25.01 47.56 13.97
C LYS A 181 -23.80 47.34 14.89
N SER A 182 -22.82 46.53 14.47
CA SER A 182 -21.61 46.26 15.28
C SER A 182 -20.77 47.50 15.53
N LEU A 183 -20.80 48.48 14.62
CA LEU A 183 -20.11 49.76 14.71
C LEU A 183 -21.00 50.87 15.30
N GLY A 184 -22.10 50.51 15.96
CA GLY A 184 -22.97 51.45 16.68
C GLY A 184 -23.76 52.40 15.79
N GLY A 185 -24.06 52.01 14.55
CA GLY A 185 -24.82 52.83 13.59
C GLY A 185 -24.03 53.95 12.92
N ARG A 186 -22.68 53.92 13.02
CA ARG A 186 -21.78 54.92 12.39
C ARG A 186 -21.63 54.74 10.87
N LEU A 187 -22.08 53.62 10.33
CA LEU A 187 -22.14 53.35 8.89
C LEU A 187 -23.60 53.22 8.47
N GLU A 188 -23.94 53.81 7.32
CA GLU A 188 -25.24 53.58 6.69
C GLU A 188 -25.29 52.17 6.07
N ILE A 189 -26.41 51.47 6.27
CA ILE A 189 -26.64 50.15 5.67
C ILE A 189 -26.74 50.31 4.16
N GLY A 190 -25.99 49.51 3.41
CA GLY A 190 -25.92 49.63 1.94
C GLY A 190 -24.90 50.65 1.41
N ALA A 191 -24.18 51.37 2.28
CA ALA A 191 -23.09 52.25 1.84
C ALA A 191 -22.00 51.46 1.10
N ILE A 192 -21.53 51.99 -0.04
CA ILE A 192 -20.48 51.36 -0.84
C ILE A 192 -19.11 51.71 -0.24
N VAL A 193 -18.47 50.71 0.34
CA VAL A 193 -17.19 50.83 1.08
C VAL A 193 -16.03 50.11 0.39
N GLY A 194 -16.23 49.66 -0.85
CA GLY A 194 -15.17 49.02 -1.62
C GLY A 194 -15.61 48.34 -2.90
N LYS A 195 -14.68 47.63 -3.52
CA LYS A 195 -14.89 46.75 -4.68
C LYS A 195 -14.32 45.36 -4.41
N ILE A 196 -14.84 44.37 -5.13
CA ILE A 196 -14.34 42.99 -5.11
C ILE A 196 -14.20 42.46 -6.53
N SER A 197 -13.11 41.74 -6.78
CA SER A 197 -12.84 40.98 -8.00
C SER A 197 -12.32 39.59 -7.64
N ILE A 198 -12.77 38.58 -8.39
CA ILE A 198 -12.49 37.16 -8.14
C ILE A 198 -12.06 36.53 -9.47
N GLY A 199 -10.98 35.74 -9.44
CA GLY A 199 -10.61 34.85 -10.53
C GLY A 199 -10.37 33.45 -9.96
N ALA A 200 -11.10 32.45 -10.44
CA ALA A 200 -11.07 31.09 -9.94
C ALA A 200 -10.95 30.09 -11.09
N THR A 201 -9.90 29.26 -11.07
CA THR A 201 -9.81 28.09 -11.94
C THR A 201 -10.80 27.05 -11.44
N MET A 202 -11.56 26.45 -12.36
CA MET A 202 -12.67 25.56 -12.07
C MET A 202 -12.36 24.15 -12.54
N GLN A 203 -12.66 23.15 -11.72
CA GLN A 203 -12.51 21.73 -12.08
C GLN A 203 -13.87 21.01 -12.05
N PRO A 204 -14.14 20.09 -12.99
CA PRO A 204 -15.42 19.38 -13.04
C PRO A 204 -15.49 18.27 -11.99
N ILE A 205 -16.55 18.25 -11.17
CA ILE A 205 -16.88 17.17 -10.23
C ILE A 205 -17.90 16.18 -10.79
N GLU A 206 -18.67 16.59 -11.79
CA GLU A 206 -19.64 15.75 -12.48
C GLU A 206 -19.65 16.14 -13.96
N ILE A 207 -19.59 15.15 -14.85
CA ILE A 207 -19.72 15.33 -16.29
C ILE A 207 -20.78 14.38 -16.82
N THR A 208 -21.86 14.97 -17.33
CA THR A 208 -23.07 14.27 -17.72
C THR A 208 -23.37 14.53 -19.20
N GLN A 209 -23.50 13.46 -19.99
CA GLN A 209 -23.87 13.52 -21.39
C GLN A 209 -25.39 13.50 -21.52
N LEU A 210 -25.96 14.56 -22.08
CA LEU A 210 -27.40 14.70 -22.33
C LEU A 210 -27.70 14.47 -23.81
N ASP A 211 -28.82 13.81 -24.09
CA ASP A 211 -29.34 13.68 -25.44
C ASP A 211 -30.25 14.85 -25.84
N GLN A 212 -30.83 14.76 -27.04
CA GLN A 212 -31.67 15.82 -27.62
C GLN A 212 -32.98 16.08 -26.86
N ASN A 213 -33.41 15.16 -25.99
CA ASN A 213 -34.57 15.30 -25.12
C ASN A 213 -34.20 15.82 -23.72
N GLY A 214 -32.90 15.88 -23.40
CA GLY A 214 -32.39 16.13 -22.05
C GLY A 214 -32.20 14.88 -21.21
N ASP A 215 -32.34 13.68 -21.78
CA ASP A 215 -32.15 12.42 -21.06
C ASP A 215 -30.65 12.11 -20.87
N VAL A 216 -30.28 11.57 -19.71
CA VAL A 216 -28.89 11.22 -19.37
C VAL A 216 -28.44 9.95 -20.12
N LYS A 217 -27.45 10.09 -21.00
CA LYS A 217 -26.78 8.97 -21.69
C LYS A 217 -25.62 8.36 -20.90
N SER A 218 -24.89 9.19 -20.16
CA SER A 218 -23.85 8.76 -19.22
C SER A 218 -23.51 9.87 -18.23
N ALA A 219 -23.01 9.49 -17.06
CA ALA A 219 -22.46 10.40 -16.06
C ALA A 219 -21.13 9.83 -15.55
N ARG A 220 -20.17 10.71 -15.26
CA ARG A 220 -18.91 10.36 -14.60
C ARG A 220 -18.53 11.43 -13.58
N LEU A 221 -17.91 11.02 -12.48
CA LEU A 221 -17.28 11.92 -11.52
C LEU A 221 -15.78 11.98 -11.87
N PRO A 222 -15.25 13.08 -12.42
CA PRO A 222 -13.82 13.25 -12.59
C PRO A 222 -13.15 13.42 -11.23
N ALA A 223 -11.92 12.96 -11.13
CA ALA A 223 -11.13 13.14 -9.92
C ALA A 223 -10.68 14.60 -9.74
N LEU A 224 -10.45 14.97 -8.48
CA LEU A 224 -10.07 16.32 -8.07
C LEU A 224 -8.55 16.47 -8.07
N HIS A 225 -8.03 17.60 -8.54
CA HIS A 225 -6.62 17.96 -8.33
C HIS A 225 -6.38 18.22 -6.84
N GLN A 226 -5.86 17.21 -6.13
CA GLN A 226 -5.54 17.28 -4.70
C GLN A 226 -4.13 16.75 -4.40
N PRO A 227 -3.13 17.62 -4.19
CA PRO A 227 -1.85 17.23 -3.62
C PRO A 227 -2.00 17.00 -2.11
N GLY A 228 -2.41 15.79 -1.70
CA GLY A 228 -2.52 15.40 -0.29
C GLY A 228 -3.73 14.55 0.11
N VAL A 229 -4.20 13.67 -0.76
CA VAL A 229 -5.20 12.63 -0.45
C VAL A 229 -4.51 11.35 0.04
N GLY A 230 -5.30 10.29 0.28
CA GLY A 230 -4.83 9.12 1.03
C GLY A 230 -4.90 9.37 2.54
N SER A 231 -4.84 8.28 3.31
CA SER A 231 -4.97 8.31 4.78
C SER A 231 -3.81 7.64 5.51
N VAL A 232 -2.94 6.94 4.78
CA VAL A 232 -1.81 6.16 5.31
C VAL A 232 -0.52 6.63 4.63
N PRO A 233 0.56 6.91 5.38
CA PRO A 233 1.84 7.28 4.79
C PRO A 233 2.42 6.19 3.87
N GLY A 234 2.90 6.60 2.70
CA GLY A 234 3.44 5.70 1.68
C GLY A 234 2.40 5.24 0.66
N PRO A 235 2.72 4.21 -0.14
CA PRO A 235 1.74 3.42 -0.87
C PRO A 235 1.00 2.46 0.07
N ASP A 236 -0.29 2.21 -0.19
CA ASP A 236 -1.15 1.26 0.55
C ASP A 236 -2.29 0.81 -0.38
N VAL A 237 -2.07 -0.23 -1.19
CA VAL A 237 -2.96 -0.76 -2.23
C VAL A 237 -3.77 -1.94 -1.67
N ILE A 238 -4.93 -1.60 -1.13
CA ILE A 238 -5.90 -2.58 -0.64
C ILE A 238 -6.85 -3.01 -1.77
N ILE A 239 -7.53 -4.15 -1.58
CA ILE A 239 -8.74 -4.43 -2.34
C ILE A 239 -9.91 -3.71 -1.67
N GLY A 240 -10.46 -2.71 -2.35
CA GLY A 240 -11.66 -2.02 -1.94
C GLY A 240 -12.90 -2.90 -2.08
N GLU A 241 -13.12 -3.47 -3.26
CA GLU A 241 -14.28 -4.32 -3.51
C GLU A 241 -13.94 -5.53 -4.37
N LEU A 242 -14.57 -6.67 -4.07
CA LEU A 242 -14.60 -7.84 -4.94
C LEU A 242 -15.86 -7.81 -5.81
N ILE A 243 -15.72 -7.13 -6.95
CA ILE A 243 -16.84 -6.71 -7.82
C ILE A 243 -17.51 -7.83 -8.63
N GLY A 244 -17.10 -9.09 -8.45
CA GLY A 244 -17.88 -10.26 -8.87
C GLY A 244 -17.07 -11.52 -9.18
N LEU A 245 -17.56 -12.68 -8.71
CA LEU A 245 -17.04 -14.00 -9.05
C LEU A 245 -17.80 -14.55 -10.27
N SER A 246 -17.10 -15.09 -11.27
CA SER A 246 -17.71 -15.49 -12.55
C SER A 246 -16.97 -16.63 -13.26
N GLN A 247 -17.73 -17.63 -13.71
CA GLN A 247 -17.31 -18.58 -14.74
C GLN A 247 -17.56 -17.92 -16.10
N LEU A 248 -16.50 -17.48 -16.78
CA LEU A 248 -16.61 -16.70 -18.03
C LEU A 248 -17.03 -17.57 -19.22
N ASP A 249 -16.48 -18.79 -19.31
CA ASP A 249 -16.77 -19.76 -20.36
C ASP A 249 -17.51 -20.97 -19.78
N SER A 250 -18.59 -21.38 -20.45
CA SER A 250 -19.37 -22.55 -20.05
C SER A 250 -18.66 -23.85 -20.41
N GLY A 251 -18.82 -24.86 -19.55
CA GLY A 251 -18.19 -26.17 -19.72
C GLY A 251 -17.18 -26.49 -18.62
N ALA A 252 -16.68 -27.72 -18.66
CA ALA A 252 -15.69 -28.24 -17.72
C ALA A 252 -14.70 -29.16 -18.44
N VAL A 253 -13.44 -29.17 -18.00
CA VAL A 253 -12.39 -30.06 -18.51
C VAL A 253 -11.95 -30.97 -17.37
N ASN A 254 -11.92 -32.29 -17.60
CA ASN A 254 -11.53 -33.29 -16.59
C ASN A 254 -12.25 -33.13 -15.23
N GLY A 255 -13.52 -32.73 -15.25
CA GLY A 255 -14.32 -32.48 -14.04
C GLY A 255 -14.06 -31.15 -13.35
N ARG A 256 -13.37 -30.18 -13.98
CA ARG A 256 -13.00 -28.87 -13.43
C ARG A 256 -13.55 -27.70 -14.24
N VAL A 257 -13.81 -26.59 -13.57
CA VAL A 257 -14.20 -25.31 -14.18
C VAL A 257 -13.14 -24.24 -13.96
N GLY A 258 -13.07 -23.27 -14.87
CA GLY A 258 -12.27 -22.05 -14.70
C GLY A 258 -13.13 -20.88 -14.25
N ILE A 259 -12.83 -20.32 -13.09
CA ILE A 259 -13.54 -19.19 -12.49
C ILE A 259 -12.60 -17.98 -12.40
N SER A 260 -13.14 -16.77 -12.37
CA SER A 260 -12.39 -15.52 -12.26
C SER A 260 -13.11 -14.55 -11.33
N LEU A 261 -12.34 -13.67 -10.69
CA LEU A 261 -12.82 -12.73 -9.69
C LEU A 261 -12.43 -11.30 -10.09
N GLY A 262 -13.42 -10.41 -10.16
CA GLY A 262 -13.18 -8.99 -10.37
C GLY A 262 -12.76 -8.28 -9.08
N THR A 263 -11.88 -7.29 -9.20
CA THR A 263 -11.31 -6.49 -8.10
C THR A 263 -11.45 -5.00 -8.39
N ASP A 264 -11.70 -4.19 -7.36
CA ASP A 264 -11.48 -2.74 -7.35
C ASP A 264 -10.34 -2.46 -6.36
N ALA A 265 -9.15 -2.17 -6.87
CA ALA A 265 -7.98 -1.83 -6.07
C ALA A 265 -8.11 -0.39 -5.58
N CYS A 266 -7.68 -0.08 -4.36
CA CYS A 266 -7.69 1.28 -3.84
C CYS A 266 -6.33 1.61 -3.22
N ASN A 267 -5.68 2.66 -3.72
CA ASN A 267 -4.50 3.21 -3.06
C ASN A 267 -4.96 4.13 -1.92
N LYS A 268 -5.04 3.57 -0.72
CA LYS A 268 -5.28 4.26 0.55
C LYS A 268 -4.08 5.11 0.99
N GLY A 269 -2.94 4.93 0.33
CA GLY A 269 -1.67 5.59 0.57
C GLY A 269 -1.62 7.04 0.10
N THR A 270 -0.72 7.83 0.68
CA THR A 270 -0.41 9.21 0.29
C THR A 270 0.56 9.32 -0.90
N ILE A 271 1.05 8.20 -1.43
CA ILE A 271 2.02 8.14 -2.54
C ILE A 271 1.40 7.34 -3.71
N ASP A 272 1.54 7.85 -4.93
CA ASP A 272 1.11 7.16 -6.16
C ASP A 272 1.88 5.83 -6.35
N VAL A 273 1.25 4.84 -7.00
CA VAL A 273 1.86 3.52 -7.21
C VAL A 273 1.97 3.22 -8.70
N ASP A 274 3.14 2.78 -9.16
CA ASP A 274 3.35 2.46 -10.57
C ASP A 274 2.50 1.26 -11.03
N TRP A 275 2.01 1.38 -12.26
CA TRP A 275 1.01 0.51 -12.87
C TRP A 275 1.35 0.22 -14.34
N PHE A 276 2.64 0.26 -14.65
CA PHE A 276 3.15 0.13 -16.02
C PHE A 276 2.78 -1.24 -16.61
N ALA A 277 2.48 -1.28 -17.92
CA ALA A 277 2.26 -2.55 -18.59
C ALA A 277 3.57 -3.35 -18.77
N LEU A 278 3.44 -4.68 -18.82
CA LEU A 278 4.48 -5.58 -19.33
C LEU A 278 5.00 -5.05 -20.69
N PRO A 279 6.32 -5.04 -20.95
CA PRO A 279 7.36 -5.82 -20.27
C PRO A 279 7.99 -5.17 -19.03
N SER A 280 7.43 -4.07 -18.50
CA SER A 280 7.79 -3.59 -17.15
C SER A 280 7.58 -4.70 -16.11
N ASN A 281 8.30 -4.62 -14.99
CA ASN A 281 8.01 -5.42 -13.79
C ASN A 281 7.55 -4.57 -12.61
N ASP A 282 7.30 -3.28 -12.82
CA ASP A 282 6.86 -2.34 -11.79
C ASP A 282 5.36 -2.05 -11.90
N HIS A 283 4.59 -3.04 -11.43
CA HIS A 283 3.13 -3.04 -11.35
C HIS A 283 2.64 -4.21 -10.49
N PRO A 284 1.44 -4.15 -9.88
CA PRO A 284 0.94 -5.25 -9.06
C PRO A 284 0.66 -6.57 -9.78
N PHE A 285 0.81 -7.66 -9.02
CA PHE A 285 0.38 -9.01 -9.39
C PHE A 285 -0.77 -9.49 -8.51
N ILE A 286 -1.83 -10.03 -9.12
CA ILE A 286 -3.14 -10.23 -8.47
C ILE A 286 -3.56 -11.72 -8.54
N PRO A 287 -3.14 -12.57 -7.58
CA PRO A 287 -3.67 -13.93 -7.43
C PRO A 287 -5.12 -13.91 -6.96
N GLN A 288 -5.90 -14.94 -7.32
CA GLN A 288 -7.29 -15.14 -6.89
C GLN A 288 -7.50 -16.56 -6.37
N ASN A 289 -8.34 -16.70 -5.34
CA ASN A 289 -8.62 -17.94 -4.62
C ASN A 289 -10.12 -18.11 -4.35
N VAL A 290 -10.58 -19.37 -4.23
CA VAL A 290 -11.94 -19.71 -3.78
C VAL A 290 -11.89 -20.75 -2.67
N TYR A 291 -12.71 -20.55 -1.65
CA TYR A 291 -12.81 -21.36 -0.44
C TYR A 291 -14.23 -21.85 -0.21
N ARG A 292 -14.36 -22.99 0.47
CA ARG A 292 -15.60 -23.58 0.97
C ARG A 292 -15.49 -23.77 2.49
N MET A 293 -16.49 -23.28 3.22
CA MET A 293 -16.70 -23.60 4.63
C MET A 293 -17.85 -24.61 4.75
N SER A 294 -17.62 -25.73 5.43
CA SER A 294 -18.57 -26.86 5.51
C SER A 294 -18.34 -27.73 6.74
N GLY A 295 -19.19 -28.76 6.93
CA GLY A 295 -19.01 -29.80 7.95
C GLY A 295 -19.50 -29.43 9.35
N GLY A 296 -19.81 -30.46 10.13
CA GLY A 296 -20.47 -30.31 11.43
C GLY A 296 -21.94 -29.91 11.32
N ALA A 297 -22.62 -29.80 12.46
CA ALA A 297 -24.03 -29.42 12.52
C ALA A 297 -24.32 -27.98 12.05
N SER A 298 -23.29 -27.14 11.95
CA SER A 298 -23.39 -25.72 11.57
C SER A 298 -22.67 -25.38 10.25
N ASN A 299 -22.18 -26.38 9.50
CA ASN A 299 -21.41 -26.20 8.27
C ASN A 299 -20.23 -25.22 8.40
N ASN A 300 -19.55 -25.26 9.56
CA ASN A 300 -18.40 -24.42 9.85
C ASN A 300 -17.24 -25.16 10.54
N ASP A 301 -17.26 -26.50 10.61
CA ASP A 301 -16.18 -27.26 11.23
C ASP A 301 -14.88 -27.20 10.40
N ARG A 302 -14.96 -26.99 9.08
CA ARG A 302 -13.82 -26.92 8.17
C ARG A 302 -13.87 -25.68 7.28
N PHE A 303 -12.71 -25.13 6.94
CA PHE A 303 -12.55 -24.07 5.95
C PHE A 303 -11.43 -24.46 4.99
N GLU A 304 -11.78 -24.68 3.72
CA GLU A 304 -10.95 -25.38 2.73
C GLU A 304 -10.80 -24.54 1.45
N GLN A 305 -9.58 -24.40 0.92
CA GLN A 305 -9.37 -23.74 -0.37
C GLN A 305 -9.60 -24.72 -1.52
N ILE A 306 -10.72 -24.55 -2.23
CA ILE A 306 -11.13 -25.45 -3.32
C ILE A 306 -10.59 -25.01 -4.70
N GLY A 307 -9.94 -23.84 -4.79
CA GLY A 307 -9.24 -23.45 -6.01
C GLY A 307 -8.35 -22.21 -5.90
N GLN A 308 -7.47 -22.10 -6.89
CA GLN A 308 -6.47 -21.03 -7.06
C GLN A 308 -6.24 -20.74 -8.55
N SER A 309 -5.93 -19.48 -8.88
CA SER A 309 -5.55 -19.05 -10.23
C SER A 309 -4.05 -18.74 -10.37
N TRP A 310 -3.57 -18.67 -11.61
CA TRP A 310 -2.46 -17.78 -11.98
C TRP A 310 -2.86 -16.31 -11.72
N GLY A 311 -1.92 -15.38 -11.60
CA GLY A 311 -2.23 -14.00 -11.21
C GLY A 311 -2.35 -13.05 -12.39
N LYS A 312 -3.18 -12.02 -12.26
CA LYS A 312 -3.26 -10.93 -13.23
C LYS A 312 -2.12 -9.94 -13.00
N HIS A 313 -1.41 -9.60 -14.06
CA HIS A 313 -0.53 -8.44 -14.09
C HIS A 313 -1.36 -7.18 -14.36
N ALA A 314 -1.26 -6.17 -13.49
CA ALA A 314 -1.75 -4.82 -13.76
C ALA A 314 -1.13 -4.23 -15.05
N PHE A 315 -1.77 -3.20 -15.64
CA PHE A 315 -1.32 -2.64 -16.93
C PHE A 315 -1.78 -1.20 -17.23
N THR A 316 -2.90 -0.77 -16.64
CA THR A 316 -3.35 0.63 -16.62
C THR A 316 -4.31 0.81 -15.45
N ALA A 317 -4.19 1.90 -14.71
CA ALA A 317 -5.09 2.24 -13.62
C ALA A 317 -6.18 3.23 -14.07
N ALA A 318 -7.39 3.08 -13.56
CA ALA A 318 -8.36 4.16 -13.50
C ALA A 318 -7.99 5.19 -12.40
N SER A 319 -8.70 6.32 -12.39
CA SER A 319 -8.63 7.34 -11.33
C SER A 319 -10.00 7.54 -10.69
N SER A 320 -10.62 6.45 -10.26
CA SER A 320 -11.90 6.44 -9.53
C SER A 320 -11.68 6.74 -8.05
N ASN A 321 -12.78 6.91 -7.28
CA ASN A 321 -12.73 7.11 -5.82
C ASN A 321 -13.68 6.13 -5.10
N THR A 322 -13.73 4.85 -5.53
CA THR A 322 -14.68 3.86 -4.98
C THR A 322 -14.53 3.68 -3.47
N CYS A 323 -13.30 3.76 -2.96
CA CYS A 323 -13.04 3.64 -1.52
C CYS A 323 -13.27 4.93 -0.71
N GLY A 324 -13.47 6.09 -1.34
CA GLY A 324 -13.71 7.35 -0.64
C GLY A 324 -12.46 7.98 0.01
N PHE A 325 -11.25 7.64 -0.46
CA PHE A 325 -9.98 8.17 0.07
C PHE A 325 -9.57 9.52 -0.55
N GLY A 326 -10.32 10.03 -1.53
CA GLY A 326 -10.24 11.41 -2.02
C GLY A 326 -9.83 11.52 -3.49
N CYS A 327 -8.95 10.63 -3.95
CA CYS A 327 -8.38 10.54 -5.30
C CYS A 327 -7.77 11.84 -5.89
N ASN A 328 -6.45 11.86 -6.10
CA ASN A 328 -5.72 13.00 -6.67
C ASN A 328 -5.90 13.13 -8.20
N GLY A 329 -6.54 12.15 -8.84
CA GLY A 329 -6.80 12.10 -10.27
C GLY A 329 -5.69 11.53 -11.13
N VAL A 330 -4.59 11.08 -10.54
CA VAL A 330 -3.56 10.31 -11.23
C VAL A 330 -4.12 8.93 -11.61
N GLY A 331 -3.86 8.54 -12.86
CA GLY A 331 -4.34 7.32 -13.50
C GLY A 331 -3.49 7.01 -14.73
N GLY A 332 -3.83 5.96 -15.47
CA GLY A 332 -3.04 5.49 -16.61
C GLY A 332 -1.87 4.63 -16.14
N SER A 333 -0.64 5.15 -16.20
CA SER A 333 0.57 4.42 -15.80
C SER A 333 0.81 4.32 -14.28
N HIS A 334 -0.03 4.96 -13.47
CA HIS A 334 0.05 4.92 -12.01
C HIS A 334 -1.36 4.87 -11.40
N LEU A 335 -1.54 4.13 -10.31
CA LEU A 335 -2.72 4.26 -9.45
C LEU A 335 -2.48 5.42 -8.47
N GLY A 336 -3.20 6.52 -8.69
CA GLY A 336 -3.08 7.72 -7.89
C GLY A 336 -3.40 7.52 -6.41
N SER A 337 -2.74 8.29 -5.56
CA SER A 337 -3.05 8.40 -4.13
C SER A 337 -4.52 8.71 -3.92
N GLY A 338 -5.14 7.97 -3.00
CA GLY A 338 -6.57 8.02 -2.73
C GLY A 338 -7.49 7.51 -3.85
N CYS A 339 -6.95 7.06 -4.99
CA CYS A 339 -7.72 6.61 -6.16
C CYS A 339 -7.98 5.09 -6.15
N SER A 340 -8.87 4.65 -7.05
CA SER A 340 -9.20 3.25 -7.25
C SER A 340 -9.27 2.81 -8.72
N ASP A 341 -8.98 1.53 -8.96
CA ASP A 341 -8.89 0.87 -10.27
C ASP A 341 -9.68 -0.46 -10.31
N ALA A 342 -10.68 -0.52 -11.19
CA ALA A 342 -11.63 -1.62 -11.26
C ALA A 342 -11.35 -2.56 -12.45
N TYR A 343 -10.81 -3.74 -12.16
CA TYR A 343 -10.71 -4.85 -13.11
C TYR A 343 -11.84 -5.85 -12.93
N GLY A 344 -12.79 -5.85 -13.87
CA GLY A 344 -13.84 -6.87 -13.92
C GLY A 344 -13.28 -8.28 -14.12
N ALA A 345 -14.03 -9.30 -13.72
CA ALA A 345 -13.63 -10.72 -13.78
C ALA A 345 -13.10 -11.14 -15.17
N GLY A 346 -13.64 -10.59 -16.26
CA GLY A 346 -13.15 -10.82 -17.63
C GLY A 346 -11.71 -10.37 -17.89
N LEU A 347 -11.25 -9.27 -17.27
CA LEU A 347 -9.87 -8.79 -17.36
C LEU A 347 -8.95 -9.61 -16.46
N ASN A 348 -9.39 -9.89 -15.23
CA ASN A 348 -8.66 -10.68 -14.23
C ASN A 348 -8.55 -12.17 -14.56
N GLY A 349 -9.47 -12.70 -15.37
CA GLY A 349 -9.47 -14.06 -15.90
C GLY A 349 -9.04 -14.18 -17.37
N SER A 350 -8.44 -13.13 -17.94
CA SER A 350 -8.00 -13.10 -19.34
C SER A 350 -6.75 -13.95 -19.53
N GLN A 351 -6.90 -15.08 -20.23
CA GLN A 351 -5.91 -16.15 -20.28
C GLN A 351 -4.61 -15.78 -21.01
N THR A 352 -4.60 -14.68 -21.77
CA THR A 352 -3.41 -14.11 -22.43
C THR A 352 -2.69 -13.06 -21.58
N GLY A 353 -3.31 -12.59 -20.48
CA GLY A 353 -2.81 -11.50 -19.63
C GLY A 353 -2.50 -11.89 -18.19
N ILE A 354 -2.58 -13.19 -17.86
CA ILE A 354 -2.32 -13.73 -16.52
C ILE A 354 -1.02 -14.53 -16.49
N GLY A 355 -0.17 -14.28 -15.49
CA GLY A 355 1.15 -14.89 -15.34
C GLY A 355 1.20 -15.92 -14.22
N SER A 356 2.11 -16.88 -14.34
CA SER A 356 2.26 -17.94 -13.33
C SER A 356 2.74 -17.37 -11.99
N ARG A 357 2.20 -17.92 -10.89
CA ARG A 357 2.65 -17.59 -9.54
C ARG A 357 4.15 -17.88 -9.31
N ALA A 358 4.74 -18.82 -10.07
CA ALA A 358 6.14 -19.18 -9.90
C ALA A 358 7.14 -18.07 -10.29
N TRP A 359 6.72 -17.09 -11.08
CA TRP A 359 7.58 -15.97 -11.51
C TRP A 359 7.69 -14.85 -10.48
N VAL A 360 6.85 -14.83 -9.45
CA VAL A 360 6.69 -13.71 -8.51
C VAL A 360 7.24 -14.10 -7.15
N ASN A 361 8.15 -13.30 -6.62
CA ASN A 361 8.45 -13.32 -5.18
C ASN A 361 7.31 -12.58 -4.45
N PRO A 362 6.53 -13.26 -3.60
CA PRO A 362 5.29 -12.70 -3.05
C PRO A 362 5.52 -11.65 -1.95
N PHE A 363 6.69 -11.65 -1.31
CA PHE A 363 7.02 -10.68 -0.28
C PHE A 363 7.49 -9.34 -0.87
N THR A 364 8.24 -9.40 -1.97
CA THR A 364 8.85 -8.22 -2.61
C THR A 364 8.08 -7.72 -3.83
N GLY A 365 7.11 -8.49 -4.32
CA GLY A 365 6.44 -8.27 -5.60
C GLY A 365 7.31 -8.43 -6.85
N SER A 366 8.58 -8.77 -6.72
CA SER A 366 9.52 -8.84 -7.85
C SER A 366 9.23 -10.02 -8.79
N PHE A 367 9.21 -9.75 -10.11
CA PHE A 367 9.13 -10.75 -11.19
C PHE A 367 9.89 -10.31 -12.45
N VAL A 368 10.01 -11.21 -13.43
CA VAL A 368 10.68 -10.96 -14.72
C VAL A 368 9.68 -10.48 -15.78
N GLY A 369 9.54 -9.16 -15.92
CA GLY A 369 8.48 -8.52 -16.70
C GLY A 369 8.41 -8.89 -18.20
N SER A 370 9.52 -9.23 -18.83
CA SER A 370 9.53 -9.60 -20.27
C SER A 370 8.95 -10.99 -20.57
N THR A 371 8.77 -11.86 -19.57
CA THR A 371 8.31 -13.25 -19.76
C THR A 371 7.20 -13.71 -18.80
N ALA A 372 6.81 -12.90 -17.81
CA ALA A 372 5.92 -13.34 -16.74
C ALA A 372 4.53 -13.85 -17.20
N ASN A 373 4.00 -13.35 -18.34
CA ASN A 373 2.77 -13.82 -18.98
C ASN A 373 3.00 -14.56 -20.33
N ASN A 374 4.17 -15.19 -20.53
CA ASN A 374 4.46 -15.86 -21.80
C ASN A 374 3.63 -17.14 -21.99
N HIS A 375 2.61 -17.09 -22.86
CA HIS A 375 1.78 -18.25 -23.22
C HIS A 375 2.21 -18.98 -24.51
N SER A 376 3.43 -18.74 -24.99
CA SER A 376 3.95 -19.42 -26.19
C SER A 376 4.24 -20.89 -25.90
N GLY A 377 3.71 -21.81 -26.71
CA GLY A 377 4.02 -23.24 -26.61
C GLY A 377 2.93 -24.12 -25.99
N HIS A 378 1.78 -23.54 -25.63
CA HIS A 378 0.57 -24.30 -25.28
C HIS A 378 -0.70 -23.67 -25.86
N VAL A 379 -1.84 -24.31 -25.64
CA VAL A 379 -3.18 -23.86 -26.07
C VAL A 379 -4.07 -23.75 -24.84
N HIS A 380 -4.85 -22.68 -24.74
CA HIS A 380 -5.81 -22.50 -23.64
C HIS A 380 -7.11 -23.28 -23.88
N ASP A 381 -7.67 -23.83 -22.80
CA ASP A 381 -9.03 -24.34 -22.69
C ASP A 381 -9.86 -23.47 -21.72
N VAL A 382 -11.13 -23.82 -21.46
CA VAL A 382 -12.01 -23.02 -20.57
C VAL A 382 -11.51 -22.90 -19.12
N THR A 383 -10.55 -23.73 -18.70
CA THR A 383 -10.02 -23.80 -17.33
C THR A 383 -8.65 -23.14 -17.17
N SER A 384 -7.86 -23.08 -18.24
CA SER A 384 -6.43 -22.77 -18.19
C SER A 384 -6.14 -21.48 -17.43
N HIS A 385 -5.24 -21.54 -16.46
CA HIS A 385 -4.71 -20.41 -15.66
C HIS A 385 -5.71 -19.66 -14.77
N ARG A 386 -7.02 -19.82 -14.97
CA ARG A 386 -8.08 -19.27 -14.13
C ARG A 386 -8.14 -19.96 -12.76
N ILE A 387 -9.04 -19.52 -11.86
CA ILE A 387 -9.28 -20.21 -10.59
C ILE A 387 -9.81 -21.62 -10.93
N LEU A 388 -8.96 -22.63 -10.75
CA LEU A 388 -9.25 -24.01 -11.10
C LEU A 388 -9.95 -24.69 -9.93
N VAL A 389 -11.19 -25.14 -10.13
CA VAL A 389 -12.03 -25.76 -9.08
C VAL A 389 -12.62 -27.06 -9.60
N ASP A 390 -12.58 -28.13 -8.80
CA ASP A 390 -13.30 -29.38 -9.10
C ASP A 390 -14.81 -29.14 -9.00
N THR A 391 -15.57 -29.57 -10.02
CA THR A 391 -17.03 -29.40 -10.11
C THR A 391 -17.77 -29.97 -8.90
N GLY A 392 -17.25 -31.05 -8.30
CA GLY A 392 -17.80 -31.68 -7.10
C GLY A 392 -17.82 -30.74 -5.88
N ASP A 393 -16.87 -29.81 -5.75
CA ASP A 393 -16.83 -28.86 -4.63
C ASP A 393 -17.88 -27.76 -4.75
N LEU A 394 -18.44 -27.55 -5.94
CA LEU A 394 -19.41 -26.48 -6.23
C LEU A 394 -20.86 -26.97 -6.36
N ILE A 395 -21.09 -28.27 -6.59
CA ILE A 395 -22.45 -28.82 -6.75
C ILE A 395 -23.22 -28.68 -5.42
N PRO A 396 -24.31 -27.89 -5.34
CA PRO A 396 -24.98 -27.62 -4.07
C PRO A 396 -25.60 -28.87 -3.43
N ALA A 397 -26.01 -29.85 -4.24
CA ALA A 397 -26.57 -31.12 -3.76
C ALA A 397 -25.54 -32.02 -3.05
N GLN A 398 -24.25 -31.85 -3.36
CA GLN A 398 -23.12 -32.56 -2.72
C GLN A 398 -22.59 -31.78 -1.50
N ASN A 399 -22.80 -30.46 -1.47
CA ASN A 399 -22.25 -29.53 -0.48
C ASN A 399 -23.36 -28.82 0.31
N GLN A 400 -24.28 -29.61 0.90
CA GLN A 400 -25.51 -29.09 1.47
C GLN A 400 -25.26 -28.15 2.66
N GLY A 401 -25.64 -26.88 2.49
CA GLY A 401 -25.45 -25.83 3.48
C GLY A 401 -24.02 -25.33 3.62
N ALA A 402 -23.11 -25.71 2.72
CA ALA A 402 -21.79 -25.10 2.63
C ALA A 402 -21.88 -23.63 2.22
N THR A 403 -20.92 -22.83 2.66
CA THR A 403 -20.78 -21.41 2.28
C THR A 403 -19.46 -21.20 1.54
N TYR A 404 -19.44 -20.26 0.59
CA TYR A 404 -18.31 -20.07 -0.30
C TYR A 404 -17.77 -18.65 -0.18
N PHE A 405 -16.46 -18.52 -0.29
CA PHE A 405 -15.75 -17.25 -0.19
C PHE A 405 -14.79 -17.14 -1.35
N ALA A 406 -14.68 -15.96 -1.95
CA ALA A 406 -13.62 -15.64 -2.90
C ALA A 406 -12.70 -14.59 -2.30
N GLU A 407 -11.44 -14.65 -2.69
CA GLU A 407 -10.35 -13.78 -2.23
C GLU A 407 -9.50 -13.39 -3.42
N ALA A 408 -8.97 -12.18 -3.38
CA ALA A 408 -7.77 -11.82 -4.11
C ALA A 408 -6.79 -11.11 -3.16
N GLU A 409 -5.59 -10.89 -3.66
CA GLU A 409 -4.55 -10.09 -3.01
C GLU A 409 -3.89 -9.21 -4.07
N TYR A 410 -3.41 -8.02 -3.71
CA TYR A 410 -2.52 -7.23 -4.56
C TYR A 410 -1.09 -7.34 -4.02
N ILE A 411 -0.21 -7.97 -4.78
CA ILE A 411 1.22 -8.04 -4.44
C ILE A 411 1.91 -6.86 -5.13
N VAL A 412 2.42 -5.89 -4.35
CA VAL A 412 2.83 -4.57 -4.85
C VAL A 412 4.32 -4.27 -4.56
N PRO A 413 5.20 -4.17 -5.59
CA PRO A 413 6.63 -3.91 -5.41
C PRO A 413 6.96 -2.60 -4.68
N HIS A 414 6.13 -1.58 -4.92
CA HIS A 414 6.25 -0.26 -4.32
C HIS A 414 6.11 -0.28 -2.79
N GLU A 415 5.23 -1.12 -2.23
CA GLU A 415 5.02 -1.18 -0.78
C GLU A 415 6.16 -1.87 -0.07
N TYR A 416 6.68 -2.97 -0.61
CA TYR A 416 7.90 -3.59 -0.11
C TYR A 416 9.05 -2.56 -0.09
N THR A 417 9.25 -1.85 -1.20
CA THR A 417 10.29 -0.81 -1.32
C THR A 417 10.10 0.32 -0.29
N TRP A 418 8.85 0.70 -0.02
CA TRP A 418 8.52 1.64 1.06
C TRP A 418 8.83 1.06 2.45
N CYS A 419 8.41 -0.16 2.75
CA CYS A 419 8.68 -0.83 4.02
C CYS A 419 10.17 -0.89 4.36
N GLN A 420 11.05 -1.13 3.38
CA GLN A 420 12.50 -1.17 3.57
C GLN A 420 13.10 0.20 3.98
N SER A 421 12.50 1.30 3.53
CA SER A 421 12.94 2.68 3.88
C SER A 421 12.17 3.28 5.05
N HIS A 422 10.96 2.79 5.32
CA HIS A 422 10.02 3.30 6.32
C HIS A 422 9.40 2.13 7.14
N PRO A 423 10.19 1.37 7.93
CA PRO A 423 9.70 0.18 8.62
C PRO A 423 8.59 0.44 9.65
N GLY A 424 8.43 1.68 10.12
CA GLY A 424 7.31 2.10 10.98
C GLY A 424 6.03 2.51 10.23
N GLN A 425 6.00 2.38 8.90
CA GLN A 425 4.90 2.76 7.99
C GLN A 425 4.67 1.66 6.94
N CYS A 426 4.88 0.41 7.32
CA CYS A 426 4.79 -0.72 6.41
C CYS A 426 3.34 -1.23 6.31
N ASN A 427 2.78 -1.21 5.09
CA ASN A 427 1.36 -1.48 4.85
C ASN A 427 1.09 -2.82 4.13
N MET A 428 2.11 -3.44 3.51
CA MET A 428 2.06 -4.60 2.58
C MET A 428 1.52 -5.95 3.13
N TYR A 429 0.78 -5.92 4.23
CA TYR A 429 0.17 -7.08 4.87
C TYR A 429 -1.37 -7.03 4.85
N ASN A 430 -1.96 -5.92 4.39
CA ASN A 430 -3.41 -5.69 4.35
C ASN A 430 -4.03 -5.86 2.94
N ASN A 431 -3.25 -6.33 1.97
CA ASN A 431 -3.63 -6.29 0.55
C ASN A 431 -4.65 -7.37 0.15
N ALA A 432 -4.87 -8.37 1.01
CA ALA A 432 -5.87 -9.40 0.82
C ALA A 432 -7.27 -8.91 1.25
N SER A 433 -8.31 -9.36 0.55
CA SER A 433 -9.71 -9.12 0.95
C SER A 433 -10.59 -10.26 0.48
N TYR A 434 -11.68 -10.54 1.20
CA TYR A 434 -12.61 -11.63 0.87
C TYR A 434 -14.07 -11.18 0.77
N HIS A 435 -14.88 -11.96 0.06
CA HIS A 435 -16.33 -11.75 -0.05
C HIS A 435 -17.02 -13.12 -0.10
N GLN A 436 -18.13 -13.27 0.62
CA GLN A 436 -18.97 -14.48 0.59
C GLN A 436 -19.85 -14.51 -0.67
N TYR A 437 -20.11 -15.71 -1.20
CA TYR A 437 -20.99 -15.94 -2.34
C TYR A 437 -21.95 -17.12 -2.11
N THR A 438 -23.14 -17.08 -2.70
CA THR A 438 -23.95 -18.29 -2.96
C THR A 438 -23.52 -18.94 -4.27
N VAL A 439 -23.45 -20.27 -4.30
CA VAL A 439 -23.21 -21.05 -5.52
C VAL A 439 -24.50 -21.73 -5.98
N SER A 440 -24.73 -21.75 -7.28
CA SER A 440 -25.87 -22.41 -7.92
C SER A 440 -25.49 -22.99 -9.28
N GLY A 441 -26.31 -23.91 -9.83
CA GLY A 441 -26.05 -24.58 -11.11
C GLY A 441 -25.38 -25.94 -10.96
N GLY A 442 -24.52 -26.27 -11.93
CA GLY A 442 -23.82 -27.54 -12.06
C GLY A 442 -24.45 -28.51 -13.08
N PRO A 443 -23.71 -29.56 -13.51
CA PRO A 443 -22.36 -29.90 -13.08
C PRO A 443 -21.24 -29.14 -13.84
N THR A 444 -21.53 -28.48 -14.97
CA THR A 444 -20.52 -27.87 -15.86
C THR A 444 -20.66 -26.35 -16.04
N THR A 445 -21.64 -25.73 -15.39
CA THR A 445 -21.86 -24.27 -15.44
C THR A 445 -22.45 -23.82 -14.12
N PHE A 446 -21.79 -22.87 -13.46
CA PHE A 446 -22.17 -22.37 -12.15
C PHE A 446 -22.45 -20.87 -12.19
N SER A 447 -23.25 -20.40 -11.25
CA SER A 447 -23.55 -18.98 -11.06
C SER A 447 -23.33 -18.60 -9.60
N PHE A 448 -22.66 -17.47 -9.41
CA PHE A 448 -22.22 -16.95 -8.13
C PHE A 448 -22.96 -15.64 -7.85
N SER A 449 -23.48 -15.45 -6.64
CA SER A 449 -24.11 -14.19 -6.24
C SER A 449 -23.50 -13.72 -4.92
N PRO A 450 -23.03 -12.46 -4.83
CA PRO A 450 -22.38 -11.93 -3.64
C PRO A 450 -23.34 -11.87 -2.46
N LEU A 451 -22.81 -12.07 -1.25
CA LEU A 451 -23.53 -11.97 0.02
C LEU A 451 -22.80 -11.00 0.95
N GLY A 452 -23.48 -9.90 1.28
CA GLY A 452 -22.94 -8.86 2.16
C GLY A 452 -22.10 -7.83 1.39
N SER A 453 -21.05 -7.36 2.05
CA SER A 453 -20.03 -6.46 1.49
C SER A 453 -18.68 -7.16 1.48
N THR A 454 -17.73 -6.66 0.69
CA THR A 454 -16.34 -7.10 0.77
C THR A 454 -15.78 -6.84 2.17
N HIS A 455 -15.14 -7.85 2.76
CA HIS A 455 -14.33 -7.72 3.95
C HIS A 455 -12.93 -7.26 3.52
N ARG A 456 -12.75 -5.94 3.53
CA ARG A 456 -11.48 -5.26 3.19
C ARG A 456 -10.39 -5.60 4.19
N GLU A 457 -9.15 -5.62 3.73
CA GLU A 457 -7.94 -5.75 4.56
C GLU A 457 -7.87 -7.05 5.40
N GLN A 458 -8.49 -8.13 4.91
CA GLN A 458 -8.62 -9.41 5.61
C GLN A 458 -8.51 -10.61 4.65
N PRO A 459 -7.62 -11.59 4.90
CA PRO A 459 -7.60 -12.85 4.15
C PRO A 459 -8.77 -13.76 4.56
N ALA A 460 -9.26 -14.58 3.64
CA ALA A 460 -10.50 -15.34 3.79
C ALA A 460 -10.50 -16.34 4.95
N ILE A 461 -9.33 -16.81 5.40
CA ILE A 461 -9.20 -17.68 6.57
C ILE A 461 -9.84 -17.10 7.84
N VAL A 462 -9.91 -15.76 7.99
CA VAL A 462 -10.57 -15.14 9.17
C VAL A 462 -12.10 -15.29 9.16
N ALA A 463 -12.71 -15.68 8.04
CA ALA A 463 -14.12 -16.00 7.95
C ALA A 463 -14.49 -17.34 8.64
N TRP A 464 -13.50 -18.17 8.99
CA TRP A 464 -13.71 -19.49 9.58
C TRP A 464 -14.31 -19.41 10.98
N THR A 465 -15.65 -19.45 11.03
CA THR A 465 -16.41 -19.11 12.24
C THR A 465 -16.21 -20.14 13.35
N GLY A 466 -15.72 -19.67 14.50
CA GLY A 466 -15.45 -20.47 15.70
C GLY A 466 -14.09 -21.17 15.70
N ALA A 467 -13.22 -20.90 14.73
CA ALA A 467 -11.80 -21.22 14.80
C ALA A 467 -11.03 -20.11 15.53
N ILE A 468 -9.81 -20.43 15.98
CA ILE A 468 -8.81 -19.44 16.38
C ILE A 468 -7.84 -19.32 15.20
N VAL A 469 -7.59 -18.09 14.75
CA VAL A 469 -6.68 -17.78 13.64
C VAL A 469 -5.62 -16.82 14.14
N ASN A 470 -4.35 -17.24 14.08
CA ASN A 470 -3.20 -16.44 14.48
C ASN A 470 -2.35 -16.11 13.25
N GLN A 471 -1.95 -14.85 13.09
CA GLN A 471 -0.92 -14.45 12.12
C GLN A 471 0.47 -14.75 12.70
N LEU A 472 1.39 -15.20 11.85
CA LEU A 472 2.78 -15.45 12.18
C LEU A 472 3.70 -14.85 11.11
N GLU A 473 4.79 -14.23 11.56
CA GLU A 473 5.81 -13.60 10.74
C GLU A 473 7.15 -14.27 11.08
N PRO A 474 7.65 -15.22 10.28
CA PRO A 474 8.84 -16.01 10.62
C PRO A 474 10.15 -15.23 10.67
N ASP A 475 10.21 -14.12 9.93
CA ASP A 475 11.43 -13.34 9.70
C ASP A 475 11.07 -11.87 9.42
N PRO A 476 10.67 -11.10 10.46
CA PRO A 476 10.01 -9.82 10.28
C PRO A 476 10.80 -8.80 9.46
N GLY A 477 10.13 -8.23 8.45
CA GLY A 477 10.72 -7.29 7.49
C GLY A 477 11.61 -7.92 6.40
N ASN A 478 11.90 -9.23 6.47
CA ASN A 478 12.73 -9.96 5.49
C ASN A 478 11.96 -11.03 4.70
N ASP A 479 10.82 -11.51 5.19
CA ASP A 479 9.91 -12.42 4.50
C ASP A 479 8.46 -12.22 5.00
N GLY A 480 7.50 -12.76 4.25
CA GLY A 480 6.08 -12.52 4.47
C GLY A 480 5.44 -13.24 5.65
N ILE A 481 4.12 -13.17 5.69
CA ILE A 481 3.26 -13.68 6.76
C ILE A 481 2.49 -14.92 6.33
N TRP A 482 2.10 -15.71 7.33
CA TRP A 482 1.20 -16.84 7.18
C TRP A 482 0.30 -16.96 8.42
N PHE A 483 -0.78 -17.73 8.32
CA PHE A 483 -1.80 -17.84 9.35
C PHE A 483 -2.01 -19.30 9.78
N MET A 484 -1.98 -19.52 11.11
CA MET A 484 -2.38 -20.77 11.76
C MET A 484 -3.84 -20.65 12.22
N GLY A 485 -4.75 -21.27 11.48
CA GLY A 485 -6.12 -21.51 11.90
C GLY A 485 -6.26 -22.88 12.58
N TYR A 486 -7.01 -22.97 13.68
CA TYR A 486 -7.40 -24.26 14.25
C TYR A 486 -8.77 -24.23 14.94
N LYS A 487 -9.45 -25.38 14.92
CA LYS A 487 -10.73 -25.62 15.58
C LYS A 487 -10.78 -27.04 16.12
N VAL A 488 -11.34 -27.21 17.32
CA VAL A 488 -11.57 -28.53 17.91
C VAL A 488 -13.04 -28.68 18.23
N SER A 489 -13.69 -29.73 17.72
CA SER A 489 -15.07 -30.08 18.03
C SER A 489 -15.16 -31.44 18.75
N ASN A 490 -16.29 -31.72 19.39
CA ASN A 490 -16.56 -33.01 20.04
C ASN A 490 -17.79 -33.65 19.35
N PRO A 491 -17.62 -34.26 18.17
CA PRO A 491 -18.75 -34.78 17.39
C PRO A 491 -19.44 -35.98 18.05
N THR A 492 -18.76 -36.66 18.98
CA THR A 492 -19.31 -37.74 19.82
C THR A 492 -18.58 -37.73 21.15
N ILE A 493 -19.29 -38.01 22.24
CA ILE A 493 -18.74 -38.00 23.60
C ILE A 493 -17.51 -38.93 23.67
N GLY A 494 -16.37 -38.37 24.09
CA GLY A 494 -15.09 -39.09 24.15
C GLY A 494 -14.27 -39.12 22.85
N VAL A 495 -14.75 -38.47 21.77
CA VAL A 495 -14.01 -38.28 20.51
C VAL A 495 -13.91 -36.79 20.20
N TRP A 496 -12.69 -36.30 19.99
CA TRP A 496 -12.43 -34.91 19.63
C TRP A 496 -11.88 -34.84 18.21
N HIS A 497 -12.52 -34.03 17.37
CA HIS A 497 -12.07 -33.74 16.01
C HIS A 497 -11.18 -32.52 16.04
N TYR A 498 -9.94 -32.65 15.56
CA TYR A 498 -8.97 -31.57 15.41
C TYR A 498 -8.88 -31.21 13.94
N GLU A 499 -9.16 -29.97 13.58
CA GLU A 499 -9.02 -29.42 12.23
C GLU A 499 -8.05 -28.23 12.31
N TYR A 500 -7.01 -28.24 11.49
CA TYR A 500 -6.00 -27.18 11.36
C TYR A 500 -5.98 -26.68 9.91
N ALA A 501 -5.75 -25.39 9.72
CA ALA A 501 -5.62 -24.74 8.43
C ALA A 501 -4.38 -23.83 8.44
N LEU A 502 -3.41 -24.10 7.57
CA LEU A 502 -2.22 -23.27 7.41
C LEU A 502 -2.35 -22.50 6.09
N TYR A 503 -2.56 -21.18 6.16
CA TYR A 503 -2.65 -20.30 5.00
C TYR A 503 -1.37 -19.48 4.87
N ASN A 504 -0.63 -19.69 3.78
CA ASN A 504 0.46 -18.81 3.40
C ASN A 504 -0.12 -17.66 2.58
N GLN A 505 -0.05 -16.43 3.11
CA GLN A 505 -0.47 -15.24 2.37
C GLN A 505 0.64 -14.83 1.39
N ASN A 506 1.76 -14.29 1.90
CA ASN A 506 2.86 -13.76 1.09
C ASN A 506 4.27 -14.24 1.51
N LEU A 507 4.38 -15.35 2.24
CA LEU A 507 5.65 -15.95 2.69
C LEU A 507 6.38 -16.68 1.54
N ASP A 508 7.52 -16.15 1.09
CA ASP A 508 8.30 -16.70 -0.03
C ASP A 508 8.97 -18.03 0.31
N ARG A 509 9.45 -18.22 1.55
CA ARG A 509 10.10 -19.49 1.96
C ARG A 509 9.18 -20.72 1.88
N GLY A 510 7.86 -20.51 1.94
CA GLY A 510 6.85 -21.58 1.90
C GLY A 510 6.92 -22.58 3.06
N ILE A 511 5.90 -23.42 3.21
CA ILE A 511 5.82 -24.40 4.33
C ILE A 511 5.88 -25.83 3.77
N GLN A 512 6.69 -26.68 4.40
CA GLN A 512 7.00 -28.05 3.97
C GLN A 512 6.56 -29.14 4.97
N SER A 513 6.46 -28.78 6.25
CA SER A 513 6.07 -29.71 7.31
C SER A 513 5.28 -29.03 8.43
N PHE A 514 4.38 -29.81 9.03
CA PHE A 514 3.56 -29.44 10.17
C PHE A 514 3.52 -30.62 11.16
N THR A 515 3.95 -30.38 12.39
CA THR A 515 4.02 -31.38 13.46
C THR A 515 3.15 -30.96 14.64
N VAL A 516 2.19 -31.81 15.00
CA VAL A 516 1.35 -31.66 16.19
C VAL A 516 1.86 -32.63 17.26
N PRO A 517 2.28 -32.16 18.45
CA PRO A 517 2.64 -33.06 19.55
C PRO A 517 1.37 -33.74 20.09
N ILE A 518 1.49 -34.98 20.56
CA ILE A 518 0.38 -35.74 21.17
C ILE A 518 0.80 -36.29 22.54
N GLY A 519 -0.15 -36.34 23.47
CA GLY A 519 0.08 -36.90 24.80
C GLY A 519 0.36 -38.41 24.76
N PRO A 520 1.11 -38.96 25.73
CA PRO A 520 1.31 -40.40 25.84
C PRO A 520 -0.01 -41.16 25.91
N GLY A 521 -0.19 -42.16 25.04
CA GLY A 521 -1.38 -43.01 25.01
C GLY A 521 -2.57 -42.47 24.22
N VAL A 522 -2.43 -41.35 23.51
CA VAL A 522 -3.44 -40.85 22.55
C VAL A 522 -3.63 -41.84 21.40
N ASN A 523 -4.87 -42.23 21.13
CA ASN A 523 -5.26 -42.97 19.94
C ASN A 523 -5.78 -42.00 18.87
N ILE A 524 -5.20 -42.06 17.67
CA ILE A 524 -5.59 -41.22 16.52
C ILE A 524 -6.38 -42.06 15.51
N SER A 525 -7.41 -41.48 14.92
CA SER A 525 -8.21 -42.06 13.84
C SER A 525 -8.66 -40.97 12.85
N ASN A 526 -9.33 -41.35 11.75
CA ASN A 526 -9.92 -40.43 10.78
C ASN A 526 -8.96 -39.31 10.28
N VAL A 527 -7.67 -39.68 10.12
CA VAL A 527 -6.62 -38.79 9.63
C VAL A 527 -6.94 -38.34 8.21
N GLY A 528 -6.90 -37.04 7.95
CA GLY A 528 -7.23 -36.44 6.68
C GLY A 528 -6.35 -35.24 6.34
N PHE A 529 -6.21 -35.02 5.03
CA PHE A 529 -5.47 -33.92 4.44
C PHE A 529 -6.32 -33.31 3.32
N HIS A 530 -6.18 -32.01 3.10
CA HIS A 530 -6.73 -31.34 1.94
C HIS A 530 -5.84 -30.15 1.53
N ALA A 531 -5.71 -29.94 0.23
CA ALA A 531 -4.96 -28.86 -0.38
C ALA A 531 -5.64 -28.47 -1.70
N PRO A 532 -5.55 -27.21 -2.13
CA PRO A 532 -6.01 -26.80 -3.45
C PRO A 532 -5.26 -27.58 -4.54
N ILE A 533 -5.96 -27.82 -5.65
CA ILE A 533 -5.37 -28.43 -6.84
C ILE A 533 -4.29 -27.50 -7.40
N GLN A 534 -3.14 -28.06 -7.78
CA GLN A 534 -2.14 -27.31 -8.54
C GLN A 534 -2.51 -27.28 -10.03
N HIS A 535 -2.18 -26.17 -10.70
CA HIS A 535 -2.25 -26.11 -12.15
C HIS A 535 -1.32 -27.16 -12.77
N PRO A 536 -1.71 -27.80 -13.89
CA PRO A 536 -0.80 -28.68 -14.62
C PRO A 536 0.42 -27.89 -15.15
N GLY A 537 1.48 -28.61 -15.53
CA GLY A 537 2.65 -27.97 -16.14
C GLY A 537 2.34 -27.36 -17.51
N TRP A 538 2.83 -26.15 -17.74
CA TRP A 538 2.67 -25.41 -18.99
C TRP A 538 4.00 -24.81 -19.45
N ALA A 539 4.14 -24.60 -20.76
CA ALA A 539 5.31 -23.93 -21.31
C ALA A 539 5.47 -22.53 -20.70
N ASN A 540 6.67 -22.24 -20.18
CA ASN A 540 7.04 -20.98 -19.51
C ASN A 540 6.27 -20.68 -18.21
N ASP A 541 5.76 -21.70 -17.51
CA ASP A 541 5.09 -21.52 -16.22
C ASP A 541 6.03 -21.12 -15.06
N GLY A 542 7.35 -21.04 -15.27
CA GLY A 542 8.33 -20.61 -14.26
C GLY A 542 8.61 -21.64 -13.16
N THR A 543 7.93 -22.78 -13.14
CA THR A 543 8.27 -23.91 -12.29
C THR A 543 9.53 -24.62 -12.82
N PHE A 544 10.16 -25.46 -12.00
CA PHE A 544 11.35 -26.19 -12.43
C PHE A 544 11.02 -27.06 -13.65
N ASN A 545 11.72 -26.82 -14.75
CA ASN A 545 11.52 -27.46 -16.06
C ASN A 545 10.09 -27.33 -16.66
N ASN A 546 9.30 -26.31 -16.29
CA ASN A 546 7.95 -26.10 -16.83
C ASN A 546 6.99 -27.29 -16.57
N GLN A 547 7.07 -27.91 -15.39
CA GLN A 547 6.34 -29.15 -15.04
C GLN A 547 5.11 -28.93 -14.16
N GLY A 548 4.84 -27.68 -13.76
CA GLY A 548 3.83 -27.34 -12.77
C GLY A 548 4.25 -27.73 -11.36
N TYR A 549 3.44 -27.32 -10.36
CA TYR A 549 3.63 -27.78 -8.99
C TYR A 549 2.95 -29.14 -8.77
N SER A 550 3.61 -29.98 -7.97
CA SER A 550 3.12 -31.30 -7.58
C SER A 550 1.84 -31.19 -6.75
N SER A 551 0.84 -32.00 -7.08
CA SER A 551 -0.35 -32.22 -6.24
C SER A 551 -0.24 -33.47 -5.35
N THR A 552 0.95 -34.05 -5.17
CA THR A 552 1.15 -35.23 -4.31
C THR A 552 0.70 -34.92 -2.88
N PRO A 553 -0.24 -35.70 -2.29
CA PRO A 553 -0.70 -35.49 -0.92
C PRO A 553 0.45 -35.58 0.10
N TRP A 554 0.37 -34.79 1.18
CA TRP A 554 1.38 -34.86 2.24
C TRP A 554 1.35 -36.22 2.93
N THR A 555 2.54 -36.76 3.21
CA THR A 555 2.67 -37.99 4.00
C THR A 555 2.42 -37.63 5.47
N MET A 556 1.54 -38.38 6.14
CA MET A 556 1.22 -38.20 7.54
C MET A 556 1.73 -39.40 8.34
N THR A 557 2.69 -39.15 9.24
CA THR A 557 3.36 -40.16 10.04
C THR A 557 3.09 -39.92 11.52
N GLN A 558 2.55 -40.91 12.22
CA GLN A 558 2.35 -40.89 13.66
C GLN A 558 3.56 -41.53 14.37
N ALA A 559 4.15 -40.79 15.30
CA ALA A 559 5.09 -41.27 16.30
C ALA A 559 4.38 -41.42 17.67
N SER A 560 5.11 -41.83 18.71
CA SER A 560 4.56 -41.99 20.06
C SER A 560 4.21 -40.66 20.76
N ASP A 561 4.76 -39.55 20.29
CA ASP A 561 4.70 -38.21 20.90
C ASP A 561 4.26 -37.11 19.93
N SER A 562 4.02 -37.44 18.66
CA SER A 562 3.64 -36.49 17.62
C SER A 562 2.94 -37.14 16.44
N ILE A 563 2.19 -36.33 15.68
CA ILE A 563 1.81 -36.62 14.29
C ILE A 563 2.42 -35.55 13.39
N THR A 564 3.19 -35.99 12.39
CA THR A 564 3.91 -35.11 11.45
C THR A 564 3.38 -35.30 10.05
N SER A 565 3.02 -34.19 9.41
CA SER A 565 2.60 -34.10 8.01
C SER A 565 3.70 -33.40 7.22
N ASN A 566 4.16 -33.95 6.08
CA ASN A 566 5.13 -33.29 5.22
C ASN A 566 5.05 -33.68 3.73
N THR A 567 5.56 -32.80 2.87
CA THR A 567 5.92 -33.08 1.46
C THR A 567 7.44 -33.30 1.33
N GLU A 568 7.92 -33.59 0.13
CA GLU A 568 9.35 -33.66 -0.18
C GLU A 568 10.06 -32.33 0.14
N THR A 569 11.36 -32.37 0.42
CA THR A 569 12.18 -31.16 0.57
C THR A 569 12.46 -30.49 -0.78
N PHE A 570 12.76 -29.18 -0.79
CA PHE A 570 13.12 -28.46 -2.01
C PHE A 570 14.32 -29.07 -2.76
N ALA A 571 15.27 -29.67 -2.02
CA ALA A 571 16.42 -30.37 -2.59
C ALA A 571 16.05 -31.71 -3.27
N GLN A 572 14.95 -32.34 -2.86
CA GLN A 572 14.43 -33.56 -3.50
C GLN A 572 13.53 -33.23 -4.70
N ASN A 573 12.68 -32.21 -4.57
CA ASN A 573 11.73 -31.79 -5.58
C ASN A 573 11.41 -30.29 -5.41
N GLN A 574 11.94 -29.44 -6.29
CA GLN A 574 11.68 -27.99 -6.24
C GLN A 574 10.20 -27.65 -6.48
N ASN A 575 9.51 -28.52 -7.22
CA ASN A 575 8.08 -28.45 -7.51
C ASN A 575 7.21 -29.21 -6.49
N ALA A 576 7.76 -29.63 -5.34
CA ALA A 576 6.98 -30.32 -4.32
C ALA A 576 5.75 -29.52 -3.85
N ASN A 577 4.81 -30.22 -3.23
CA ASN A 577 3.48 -29.72 -2.87
C ASN A 577 3.51 -28.84 -1.60
N ALA A 578 4.48 -27.93 -1.49
CA ALA A 578 4.63 -27.02 -0.37
C ALA A 578 3.48 -26.00 -0.30
N ILE A 579 3.18 -25.49 0.89
CA ILE A 579 2.22 -24.39 1.07
C ILE A 579 2.92 -23.10 0.57
N ARG A 580 2.63 -22.74 -0.68
CA ARG A 580 3.10 -21.53 -1.35
C ARG A 580 2.11 -20.38 -1.14
N TYR A 581 2.54 -19.17 -1.45
CA TYR A 581 1.75 -17.97 -1.24
C TYR A 581 0.37 -18.00 -1.94
N GLY A 582 -0.60 -17.37 -1.28
CA GLY A 582 -2.02 -17.49 -1.58
C GLY A 582 -2.56 -18.93 -1.56
N THR A 583 -2.01 -19.83 -0.73
CA THR A 583 -2.57 -21.19 -0.56
C THR A 583 -2.79 -21.62 0.89
N LEU A 584 -3.87 -22.37 1.15
CA LEU A 584 -4.34 -22.87 2.45
C LEU A 584 -4.45 -24.40 2.43
N TYR A 585 -3.74 -25.06 3.35
CA TYR A 585 -3.72 -26.52 3.46
C TYR A 585 -4.35 -26.94 4.80
N ASN A 586 -5.17 -27.98 4.77
CA ASN A 586 -5.87 -28.52 5.93
C ASN A 586 -5.27 -29.84 6.38
N PHE A 587 -5.17 -29.99 7.71
CA PHE A 587 -4.77 -31.23 8.37
C PHE A 587 -5.81 -31.53 9.44
N ARG A 588 -6.27 -32.79 9.52
CA ARG A 588 -7.31 -33.17 10.46
C ARG A 588 -7.16 -34.59 10.97
N PHE A 589 -7.67 -34.84 12.16
CA PHE A 589 -7.79 -36.19 12.74
C PHE A 589 -8.77 -36.19 13.91
N ASP A 590 -9.27 -37.37 14.25
CA ASP A 590 -10.01 -37.62 15.49
C ASP A 590 -9.08 -38.24 16.53
N ALA A 591 -9.21 -37.83 17.80
CA ALA A 591 -8.51 -38.45 18.91
C ALA A 591 -9.43 -38.76 20.10
N ASP A 592 -9.01 -39.73 20.91
CA ASP A 592 -9.71 -40.17 22.13
C ASP A 592 -9.37 -39.34 23.38
N GLN A 593 -8.61 -38.25 23.23
CA GLN A 593 -8.23 -37.34 24.31
C GLN A 593 -8.63 -35.89 24.03
N ALA A 594 -8.99 -35.19 25.10
CA ALA A 594 -9.38 -33.79 25.09
C ALA A 594 -8.24 -32.85 24.66
N PRO A 595 -8.57 -31.69 24.07
CA PRO A 595 -7.60 -30.68 23.65
C PRO A 595 -6.92 -30.03 24.86
N ASN A 596 -5.61 -29.83 24.73
CA ASN A 596 -4.81 -28.98 25.61
C ASN A 596 -4.03 -27.96 24.76
N PRO A 597 -3.85 -26.71 25.24
CA PRO A 597 -3.02 -25.72 24.56
C PRO A 597 -1.57 -26.22 24.47
N THR A 598 -0.93 -26.02 23.32
CA THR A 598 0.49 -26.34 23.11
C THR A 598 1.05 -25.62 21.89
N ASN A 599 2.32 -25.87 21.55
CA ASN A 599 2.95 -25.42 20.32
C ASN A 599 3.09 -26.59 19.34
N SER A 600 2.58 -26.40 18.12
CA SER A 600 3.01 -27.18 16.95
C SER A 600 4.39 -26.75 16.49
N THR A 601 5.04 -27.54 15.64
CA THR A 601 6.27 -27.16 14.93
C THR A 601 5.98 -27.08 13.43
N VAL A 602 6.36 -25.97 12.80
CA VAL A 602 6.16 -25.70 11.37
C VAL A 602 7.52 -25.56 10.69
N GLY A 603 7.81 -26.39 9.70
CA GLY A 603 9.06 -26.38 8.94
C GLY A 603 8.90 -25.74 7.55
N PHE A 604 9.87 -24.91 7.16
CA PHE A 604 9.84 -24.17 5.91
C PHE A 604 10.40 -24.96 4.72
N PHE A 605 9.99 -24.59 3.51
CA PHE A 605 10.32 -25.33 2.28
C PHE A 605 11.66 -24.91 1.65
N LYS A 606 11.95 -23.61 1.63
CA LYS A 606 13.23 -23.05 1.19
C LYS A 606 14.22 -22.96 2.36
N THR A 607 14.42 -21.77 2.92
CA THR A 607 15.33 -21.46 4.02
C THR A 607 14.57 -21.13 5.31
N GLY A 608 15.25 -21.18 6.44
CA GLY A 608 14.69 -20.87 7.77
C GLY A 608 14.65 -22.07 8.71
N ALA A 609 14.82 -21.82 10.00
CA ALA A 609 14.63 -22.85 11.04
C ALA A 609 13.12 -23.08 11.29
N PRO A 610 12.69 -24.29 11.69
CA PRO A 610 11.30 -24.53 12.07
C PRO A 610 10.83 -23.62 13.21
N MET A 611 9.59 -23.12 13.13
CA MET A 611 9.02 -22.23 14.13
C MET A 611 7.88 -22.87 14.93
N PRO A 612 7.65 -22.47 16.20
CA PRO A 612 6.48 -22.88 16.95
C PRO A 612 5.24 -22.11 16.52
N ALA A 613 4.07 -22.76 16.49
CA ALA A 613 2.77 -22.09 16.34
C ALA A 613 1.75 -22.62 17.35
N VAL A 614 1.07 -21.71 18.06
CA VAL A 614 0.10 -22.05 19.12
C VAL A 614 -1.11 -22.76 18.54
N ILE A 615 -1.46 -23.91 19.12
CA ILE A 615 -2.61 -24.75 18.75
C ILE A 615 -3.26 -25.39 19.99
N GLN A 616 -4.32 -26.18 19.77
CA GLN A 616 -4.79 -27.21 20.70
C GLN A 616 -4.39 -28.58 20.17
N ALA A 617 -3.94 -29.49 21.04
CA ALA A 617 -3.55 -30.85 20.67
C ALA A 617 -4.04 -31.91 21.70
N PRO A 618 -4.16 -33.19 21.33
CA PRO A 618 -4.75 -34.21 22.20
C PRO A 618 -3.82 -34.66 23.34
N GLY A 619 -4.40 -34.86 24.51
CA GLY A 619 -3.72 -35.43 25.68
C GLY A 619 -2.85 -34.44 26.44
N ASN A 620 -2.21 -34.89 27.53
CA ASN A 620 -1.45 -34.04 28.45
C ASN A 620 -0.05 -33.68 27.88
N VAL A 621 -0.04 -32.90 26.80
CA VAL A 621 1.15 -32.30 26.20
C VAL A 621 1.67 -31.13 27.03
N PRO A 622 2.96 -30.76 26.91
CA PRO A 622 3.48 -29.53 27.51
C PRO A 622 2.68 -28.31 27.03
N ALA A 623 2.21 -27.50 27.97
CA ALA A 623 1.60 -26.20 27.67
C ALA A 623 2.58 -25.33 26.86
N PRO A 624 2.11 -24.32 26.10
CA PRO A 624 3.00 -23.38 25.45
C PRO A 624 3.87 -22.74 26.53
N SER A 625 5.18 -22.92 26.45
CA SER A 625 6.09 -22.05 27.18
C SER A 625 5.75 -20.61 26.80
N PRO A 626 5.72 -19.64 27.74
CA PRO A 626 5.56 -18.24 27.41
C PRO A 626 6.81 -17.73 26.70
N THR A 627 6.96 -18.10 25.43
CA THR A 627 7.68 -17.31 24.44
C THR A 627 7.06 -15.92 24.49
N PRO A 628 7.85 -14.83 24.60
CA PRO A 628 7.29 -13.49 24.77
C PRO A 628 6.51 -13.07 23.52
N THR A 629 5.20 -13.30 23.54
CA THR A 629 4.27 -12.74 22.56
C THR A 629 4.20 -11.23 22.80
N PRO A 630 4.60 -10.38 21.84
CA PRO A 630 4.58 -8.93 22.03
C PRO A 630 3.13 -8.41 21.97
N THR A 631 2.42 -8.45 23.10
CA THR A 631 1.14 -7.76 23.23
C THR A 631 1.39 -6.27 23.46
N ALA A 632 1.27 -5.48 22.40
CA ALA A 632 1.45 -4.03 22.46
C ALA A 632 0.35 -3.37 23.31
N SER A 633 0.66 -3.07 24.57
CA SER A 633 -0.12 -2.13 25.39
C SER A 633 0.78 -0.95 25.79
N PRO A 634 0.67 0.21 25.10
CA PRO A 634 1.61 1.29 25.28
C PRO A 634 1.38 2.01 26.61
N THR A 635 2.32 1.84 27.55
CA THR A 635 2.50 2.74 28.69
C THR A 635 3.85 3.45 28.50
N PRO A 636 3.89 4.80 28.35
CA PRO A 636 5.12 5.50 28.01
C PRO A 636 6.07 5.60 29.21
N THR A 637 7.19 4.89 29.14
CA THR A 637 8.35 5.06 30.04
C THR A 637 9.58 5.40 29.20
N PRO A 638 10.33 6.48 29.50
CA PRO A 638 11.52 6.84 28.73
C PRO A 638 12.70 5.92 29.05
N SER A 639 13.23 5.23 28.03
CA SER A 639 14.50 4.49 28.11
C SER A 639 15.34 4.73 26.85
N PRO A 640 16.63 5.10 26.95
CA PRO A 640 17.48 5.35 25.79
C PRO A 640 18.07 4.05 25.23
N THR A 641 17.58 3.61 24.06
CA THR A 641 18.24 2.58 23.25
C THR A 641 18.88 3.24 22.02
N PRO A 642 20.22 3.26 21.90
CA PRO A 642 20.89 3.93 20.78
C PRO A 642 20.97 3.02 19.54
N THR A 643 20.26 3.40 18.48
CA THR A 643 20.56 2.96 17.11
C THR A 643 21.33 4.08 16.41
N PRO A 644 22.56 3.85 15.91
CA PRO A 644 23.31 4.89 15.20
C PRO A 644 22.61 5.22 13.88
N THR A 645 22.10 6.44 13.77
CA THR A 645 21.55 6.97 12.52
C THR A 645 22.69 7.53 11.68
N PHE A 646 23.02 6.85 10.59
CA PHE A 646 23.93 7.36 9.57
C PHE A 646 23.19 8.39 8.72
N GLY A 647 23.48 9.68 8.94
CA GLY A 647 22.95 10.76 8.10
C GLY A 647 23.63 10.83 6.74
N PRO A 648 23.08 11.60 5.79
CA PRO A 648 23.80 11.96 4.58
C PRO A 648 25.16 12.55 4.96
N CYS A 649 26.21 12.10 4.27
CA CYS A 649 27.59 12.52 4.52
C CYS A 649 28.20 12.12 5.87
N THR A 650 27.73 11.04 6.51
CA THR A 650 28.42 10.50 7.70
C THR A 650 29.88 10.11 7.36
N PRO A 651 30.90 10.57 8.11
CA PRO A 651 32.29 10.25 7.81
C PRO A 651 32.59 8.74 7.89
N LEU A 652 33.15 8.21 6.81
CA LEU A 652 33.67 6.84 6.78
C LEU A 652 35.09 6.80 7.35
N THR A 653 35.43 5.71 8.02
CA THR A 653 36.78 5.42 8.51
C THR A 653 37.40 4.32 7.66
N ILE A 654 38.69 4.45 7.36
CA ILE A 654 39.46 3.45 6.60
C ILE A 654 40.22 2.58 7.59
N THR A 655 39.97 1.27 7.55
CA THR A 655 40.72 0.27 8.32
C THR A 655 41.47 -0.66 7.36
N GLY A 656 42.76 -0.88 7.60
CA GLY A 656 43.58 -1.77 6.79
C GLY A 656 43.42 -3.24 7.18
N GLY A 657 43.42 -4.13 6.19
CA GLY A 657 43.35 -5.57 6.39
C GLY A 657 44.17 -6.38 5.35
N THR A 658 44.01 -7.70 5.39
CA THR A 658 44.74 -8.66 4.53
C THR A 658 43.78 -9.63 3.82
N GLY A 659 42.56 -9.19 3.50
CA GLY A 659 41.61 -10.01 2.75
C GLY A 659 42.13 -10.29 1.33
N PRO A 660 42.11 -11.55 0.84
CA PRO A 660 42.42 -11.87 -0.55
C PRO A 660 41.21 -11.58 -1.46
N ILE A 661 41.45 -11.40 -2.76
CA ILE A 661 40.41 -11.29 -3.81
C ILE A 661 39.62 -12.60 -3.92
N VAL A 662 38.32 -12.52 -4.23
CA VAL A 662 37.43 -13.67 -4.49
C VAL A 662 37.09 -13.69 -6.00
N PRO A 663 37.77 -14.53 -6.80
CA PRO A 663 37.72 -14.45 -8.25
C PRO A 663 36.30 -14.37 -8.82
N GLY A 664 36.07 -13.35 -9.64
CA GLY A 664 34.83 -13.18 -10.39
C GLY A 664 34.62 -14.33 -11.37
N THR A 665 33.40 -14.86 -11.38
CA THR A 665 32.97 -16.01 -12.21
C THR A 665 32.11 -15.61 -13.39
N THR A 666 31.47 -14.44 -13.31
CA THR A 666 30.57 -13.91 -14.34
C THR A 666 31.27 -12.75 -15.05
N ASP A 667 31.46 -12.87 -16.35
CA ASP A 667 31.99 -11.78 -17.18
C ASP A 667 30.92 -10.69 -17.36
N THR A 668 31.32 -9.42 -17.27
CA THR A 668 30.43 -8.27 -17.51
C THR A 668 30.41 -7.83 -18.96
N GLY A 669 31.36 -8.31 -19.78
CA GLY A 669 31.57 -7.87 -21.16
C GLY A 669 32.38 -6.58 -21.28
N ASN A 670 32.87 -6.00 -20.17
CA ASN A 670 33.79 -4.87 -20.20
C ASN A 670 35.20 -5.34 -20.61
N HIS A 671 35.54 -5.19 -21.90
CA HIS A 671 36.86 -5.51 -22.46
C HIS A 671 37.35 -4.41 -23.40
N CYS A 672 37.62 -3.22 -22.86
CA CYS A 672 37.83 -2.02 -23.67
C CYS A 672 38.75 -0.97 -23.02
N ASP A 673 39.13 -0.02 -23.87
CA ASP A 673 39.72 1.28 -23.52
C ASP A 673 38.62 2.28 -23.17
N ASP A 674 38.87 3.18 -22.22
CA ASP A 674 38.00 4.33 -21.88
C ASP A 674 36.48 4.08 -21.97
N CYS A 675 36.00 3.04 -21.27
CA CYS A 675 34.62 2.57 -21.38
C CYS A 675 33.93 2.37 -20.02
N ILE A 676 32.59 2.49 -20.02
CA ILE A 676 31.71 2.21 -18.88
C ILE A 676 30.86 0.98 -19.17
N THR A 677 30.60 0.17 -18.14
CA THR A 677 29.59 -0.88 -18.15
C THR A 677 28.69 -0.76 -16.92
N THR A 678 27.37 -0.73 -17.13
CA THR A 678 26.39 -0.74 -16.05
C THR A 678 26.17 -2.17 -15.57
N ILE A 679 26.32 -2.40 -14.26
CA ILE A 679 26.08 -3.68 -13.59
C ILE A 679 24.87 -3.52 -12.67
N ALA A 680 23.87 -4.39 -12.81
CA ALA A 680 22.79 -4.50 -11.84
C ALA A 680 23.31 -5.11 -10.53
N LEU A 681 23.03 -4.47 -9.40
CA LEU A 681 23.42 -4.97 -8.08
C LEU A 681 22.43 -6.05 -7.62
N PRO A 682 22.90 -7.18 -7.05
CA PRO A 682 22.02 -8.27 -6.63
C PRO A 682 21.18 -7.93 -5.38
N PHE A 683 21.51 -6.84 -4.70
CA PHE A 683 20.80 -6.23 -3.56
C PHE A 683 20.99 -4.70 -3.62
N SER A 684 20.16 -3.95 -2.91
CA SER A 684 20.36 -2.51 -2.81
C SER A 684 21.59 -2.19 -1.96
N PHE A 685 22.52 -1.41 -2.51
CA PHE A 685 23.70 -0.92 -1.80
C PHE A 685 23.50 0.52 -1.36
N GLN A 686 23.78 0.83 -0.10
CA GLN A 686 23.72 2.19 0.43
C GLN A 686 25.10 2.85 0.44
N LEU A 687 25.19 4.07 -0.11
CA LEU A 687 26.37 4.93 -0.02
C LEU A 687 25.96 6.34 0.39
N TYR A 688 26.54 6.85 1.49
CA TYR A 688 26.23 8.16 2.09
C TYR A 688 24.71 8.42 2.23
N GLY A 689 23.96 7.41 2.70
CA GLY A 689 22.50 7.50 2.92
C GLY A 689 21.64 7.44 1.65
N ASN A 690 22.22 7.16 0.48
CA ASN A 690 21.50 6.98 -0.78
C ASN A 690 21.57 5.51 -1.22
N SER A 691 20.45 4.97 -1.71
CA SER A 691 20.30 3.57 -2.11
C SER A 691 20.44 3.39 -3.62
N TYR A 692 21.22 2.39 -4.05
CA TYR A 692 21.49 2.09 -5.45
C TYR A 692 21.18 0.64 -5.79
N SER A 693 20.59 0.42 -6.97
CA SER A 693 20.28 -0.90 -7.55
C SER A 693 21.18 -1.26 -8.74
N SER A 694 22.03 -0.34 -9.17
CA SER A 694 23.04 -0.55 -10.21
C SER A 694 24.30 0.28 -9.92
N VAL A 695 25.39 -0.04 -10.62
CA VAL A 695 26.65 0.71 -10.59
C VAL A 695 27.28 0.74 -11.98
N ASN A 696 27.78 1.90 -12.37
CA ASN A 696 28.53 2.11 -13.61
C ASN A 696 30.02 1.92 -13.32
N VAL A 697 30.60 0.83 -13.83
CA VAL A 697 32.03 0.53 -13.63
C VAL A 697 32.85 0.96 -14.84
N SER A 698 34.00 1.56 -14.59
CA SER A 698 34.93 2.01 -15.63
C SER A 698 36.05 0.99 -15.86
N SER A 699 36.50 0.84 -17.12
CA SER A 699 37.77 0.19 -17.45
C SER A 699 38.93 0.79 -16.64
N ASN A 700 38.88 2.11 -16.42
CA ASN A 700 39.82 2.91 -15.63
C ASN A 700 39.70 2.71 -14.10
N GLY A 701 38.97 1.70 -13.61
CA GLY A 701 39.08 1.23 -12.22
C GLY A 701 38.29 2.03 -11.17
N ASN A 702 37.31 2.83 -11.58
CA ASN A 702 36.36 3.50 -10.71
C ASN A 702 34.94 2.93 -10.84
N SER A 703 34.09 3.20 -9.84
CA SER A 703 32.68 2.78 -9.75
C SER A 703 31.81 3.98 -9.43
N GLN A 704 30.90 4.31 -10.33
CA GLN A 704 30.05 5.50 -10.30
C GLN A 704 28.59 5.08 -10.08
N PHE A 705 27.89 5.74 -9.16
CA PHE A 705 26.49 5.40 -8.82
C PHE A 705 25.46 6.39 -9.42
N VAL A 706 25.92 7.55 -9.90
CA VAL A 706 25.07 8.60 -10.50
C VAL A 706 25.60 9.16 -11.82
N THR A 707 26.79 8.75 -12.24
CA THR A 707 27.52 9.26 -13.41
C THR A 707 28.02 8.11 -14.29
N SER A 708 28.47 8.42 -15.50
CA SER A 708 29.02 7.46 -16.47
C SER A 708 30.17 8.07 -17.28
N ASP A 709 31.12 8.71 -16.60
CA ASP A 709 32.32 9.30 -17.19
C ASP A 709 33.39 8.22 -17.40
N SER A 710 33.89 8.09 -18.63
CA SER A 710 34.85 7.05 -18.99
C SER A 710 36.31 7.52 -19.01
N THR A 711 36.61 8.77 -18.64
CA THR A 711 37.94 9.37 -18.82
C THR A 711 39.09 8.60 -18.12
N PHE A 712 40.23 8.51 -18.80
CA PHE A 712 41.50 8.05 -18.23
C PHE A 712 42.14 9.09 -17.29
N VAL A 713 41.79 10.37 -17.40
CA VAL A 713 42.45 11.45 -16.65
C VAL A 713 42.09 11.37 -15.17
N THR A 714 42.99 10.79 -14.37
CA THR A 714 42.75 10.57 -12.93
C THR A 714 42.71 11.89 -12.16
N VAL A 715 41.62 12.09 -11.41
CA VAL A 715 41.44 13.21 -10.47
C VAL A 715 41.34 12.66 -9.05
N CYS A 716 42.06 13.29 -8.11
CA CYS A 716 41.95 12.99 -6.68
C CYS A 716 40.53 13.26 -6.16
N ILE A 717 40.10 12.50 -5.16
CA ILE A 717 38.82 12.72 -4.48
C ILE A 717 38.95 13.92 -3.51
N PRO A 718 38.00 14.87 -3.45
CA PRO A 718 36.71 14.87 -4.15
C PRO A 718 36.79 15.46 -5.56
N TRP A 719 36.24 14.73 -6.54
CA TRP A 719 36.07 15.19 -7.90
C TRP A 719 34.60 15.48 -8.20
N ALA A 720 34.31 16.74 -8.52
CA ALA A 720 32.95 17.21 -8.84
C ALA A 720 32.31 16.58 -10.08
N GLY A 721 33.08 15.89 -10.95
CA GLY A 721 32.54 15.19 -12.12
C GLY A 721 31.87 13.85 -11.82
N HIS A 722 32.11 13.28 -10.63
CA HIS A 722 31.70 11.91 -10.29
C HIS A 722 30.60 11.82 -9.21
N ASP A 723 30.41 12.85 -8.37
CA ASP A 723 29.52 12.82 -7.19
C ASP A 723 29.57 11.49 -6.41
N PHE A 724 28.49 10.71 -6.37
CA PHE A 724 28.47 9.42 -5.65
C PHE A 724 29.29 8.37 -6.40
N ALA A 725 30.53 8.18 -5.96
CA ALA A 725 31.50 7.28 -6.60
C ALA A 725 32.52 6.71 -5.62
N ILE A 726 32.97 5.50 -5.91
CA ILE A 726 34.11 4.82 -5.29
C ILE A 726 35.23 4.76 -6.33
N HIS A 727 36.36 5.40 -6.07
CA HIS A 727 37.58 5.14 -6.82
C HIS A 727 38.21 3.88 -6.22
N THR A 728 37.90 2.72 -6.81
CA THR A 728 38.44 1.43 -6.36
C THR A 728 39.95 1.42 -6.53
N LEU A 729 40.41 1.69 -7.76
CA LEU A 729 41.78 2.02 -8.12
C LEU A 729 41.75 2.84 -9.42
N PHE A 730 41.52 4.15 -9.35
CA PHE A 730 41.45 4.97 -10.56
C PHE A 730 42.86 5.23 -11.11
N GLN A 731 43.09 4.76 -12.33
CA GLN A 731 44.27 4.97 -13.17
C GLN A 731 43.84 4.77 -14.66
N ASP A 732 44.68 5.17 -15.61
CA ASP A 732 44.60 4.91 -17.07
C ASP A 732 44.81 3.41 -17.40
N LEU A 733 43.72 2.63 -17.30
CA LEU A 733 43.69 1.17 -17.32
C LEU A 733 42.90 0.59 -18.50
N ARG A 734 43.35 -0.59 -18.93
CA ARG A 734 42.80 -1.35 -20.04
C ARG A 734 42.23 -2.68 -19.59
N THR A 735 41.04 -3.02 -20.10
CA THR A 735 40.38 -4.32 -19.88
C THR A 735 40.33 -5.18 -21.14
N ASP A 736 40.89 -4.72 -22.26
CA ASP A 736 40.79 -5.35 -23.58
C ASP A 736 41.34 -6.79 -23.64
N LEU A 737 40.75 -7.56 -24.54
CA LEU A 737 41.20 -8.91 -24.86
C LEU A 737 42.59 -8.90 -25.51
N ALA A 738 43.35 -9.97 -25.28
CA ALA A 738 44.65 -10.26 -25.91
C ALA A 738 45.80 -9.26 -25.65
N LEU A 739 45.71 -8.37 -24.66
CA LEU A 739 46.88 -7.60 -24.20
C LEU A 739 47.89 -8.51 -23.46
N SER A 740 49.18 -8.17 -23.51
CA SER A 740 50.26 -9.10 -23.13
C SER A 740 50.16 -9.60 -21.67
N GLY A 741 49.88 -8.71 -20.72
CA GLY A 741 49.69 -9.03 -19.31
C GLY A 741 48.44 -9.83 -18.99
N CYS A 742 47.41 -9.81 -19.85
CA CYS A 742 46.15 -10.52 -19.63
C CYS A 742 46.32 -12.05 -19.65
N SER A 743 47.30 -12.54 -20.40
CA SER A 743 47.60 -13.98 -20.55
C SER A 743 47.87 -14.70 -19.22
N ALA A 744 48.23 -13.96 -18.16
CA ALA A 744 48.52 -14.49 -16.83
C ALA A 744 47.36 -14.33 -15.83
N TYR A 745 46.16 -13.91 -16.27
CA TYR A 745 44.92 -13.96 -15.49
C TYR A 745 44.14 -15.27 -15.71
N PRO A 746 43.21 -15.64 -14.82
CA PRO A 746 42.30 -16.76 -15.07
C PRO A 746 41.53 -16.57 -16.38
N GLY A 747 41.59 -17.57 -17.27
CA GLY A 747 41.02 -17.49 -18.63
C GLY A 747 41.94 -16.83 -19.67
N GLY A 748 43.06 -16.22 -19.27
CA GLY A 748 43.98 -15.51 -20.17
C GLY A 748 43.46 -14.15 -20.66
N THR A 749 42.39 -13.64 -20.03
CA THR A 749 41.68 -12.41 -20.44
C THR A 749 41.76 -11.33 -19.37
N CYS A 750 41.79 -10.08 -19.82
CA CYS A 750 41.45 -8.94 -19.00
C CYS A 750 39.93 -8.70 -19.08
N GLY A 751 39.38 -8.00 -18.10
CA GLY A 751 37.95 -7.74 -18.02
C GLY A 751 37.52 -7.26 -16.63
N ILE A 752 36.26 -6.86 -16.52
CA ILE A 752 35.59 -6.71 -15.22
C ILE A 752 34.69 -7.92 -15.00
N TYR A 753 34.89 -8.60 -13.87
CA TYR A 753 34.20 -9.84 -13.52
C TYR A 753 33.42 -9.66 -12.22
N THR A 754 32.32 -10.38 -12.04
CA THR A 754 31.54 -10.36 -10.80
C THR A 754 31.36 -11.75 -10.20
N SER A 755 31.16 -11.79 -8.88
CA SER A 755 30.71 -12.99 -8.17
C SER A 755 29.80 -12.61 -7.01
N VAL A 756 28.86 -13.48 -6.67
CA VAL A 756 28.05 -13.39 -5.45
C VAL A 756 28.46 -14.53 -4.53
N SER A 757 28.73 -14.23 -3.27
CA SER A 757 28.88 -15.22 -2.21
C SER A 757 27.89 -14.96 -1.07
N GLY A 758 27.60 -15.99 -0.28
CA GLY A 758 26.53 -15.95 0.72
C GLY A 758 25.13 -16.05 0.09
N THR A 759 24.10 -15.87 0.93
CA THR A 759 22.68 -15.91 0.56
C THR A 759 21.97 -14.72 1.19
N ALA A 760 20.89 -14.23 0.58
CA ALA A 760 20.10 -13.16 1.16
C ALA A 760 19.64 -13.55 2.59
N PRO A 761 19.65 -12.64 3.58
CA PRO A 761 19.94 -11.20 3.49
C PRO A 761 21.41 -10.80 3.73
N ASN A 762 22.38 -11.72 3.59
CA ASN A 762 23.81 -11.53 3.91
C ASN A 762 24.76 -11.86 2.74
N ARG A 763 24.42 -11.43 1.52
CA ARG A 763 25.29 -11.62 0.34
C ARG A 763 26.48 -10.66 0.35
N ILE A 764 27.59 -11.10 -0.23
CA ILE A 764 28.70 -10.24 -0.66
C ILE A 764 28.72 -10.26 -2.18
N PHE A 765 28.70 -9.08 -2.80
CA PHE A 765 28.88 -8.90 -4.23
C PHE A 765 30.28 -8.37 -4.50
N ASN A 766 31.08 -9.16 -5.21
CA ASN A 766 32.43 -8.80 -5.60
C ASN A 766 32.43 -8.30 -7.04
N ILE A 767 33.12 -7.20 -7.29
CA ILE A 767 33.42 -6.67 -8.61
C ILE A 767 34.95 -6.67 -8.74
N GLU A 768 35.50 -7.56 -9.56
CA GLU A 768 36.94 -7.75 -9.77
C GLU A 768 37.38 -7.13 -11.10
N TRP A 769 38.39 -6.26 -11.06
CA TRP A 769 39.12 -5.81 -12.24
C TRP A 769 40.32 -6.70 -12.49
N ARG A 770 40.40 -7.24 -13.71
CA ARG A 770 41.59 -7.87 -14.27
C ARG A 770 42.10 -6.95 -15.36
N ALA A 771 42.91 -5.97 -15.00
CA ALA A 771 43.33 -4.88 -15.88
C ALA A 771 44.86 -4.85 -16.09
N VAL A 772 45.29 -4.06 -17.06
CA VAL A 772 46.69 -3.65 -17.27
C VAL A 772 46.79 -2.13 -17.48
N LEU A 773 47.96 -1.54 -17.26
CA LEU A 773 48.20 -0.12 -17.55
C LEU A 773 48.15 0.17 -19.06
N PHE A 774 47.54 1.29 -19.46
CA PHE A 774 47.58 1.77 -20.86
C PHE A 774 49.03 1.95 -21.35
N GLY A 775 49.85 2.67 -20.57
CA GLY A 775 51.24 2.97 -20.92
C GLY A 775 52.18 1.77 -20.93
N ASN A 776 51.76 0.61 -20.39
CA ASN A 776 52.50 -0.65 -20.46
C ASN A 776 51.57 -1.84 -20.24
N ASN A 777 51.13 -2.45 -21.34
CA ASN A 777 50.13 -3.53 -21.30
C ASN A 777 50.62 -4.87 -20.71
N ALA A 778 51.88 -4.96 -20.26
CA ALA A 778 52.41 -6.08 -19.47
C ALA A 778 52.27 -5.83 -17.95
N SER A 779 52.02 -4.59 -17.52
CA SER A 779 51.89 -4.22 -16.11
C SER A 779 50.46 -4.42 -15.62
N ARG A 780 50.25 -5.51 -14.89
CA ARG A 780 48.96 -5.90 -14.32
C ARG A 780 48.54 -5.04 -13.13
N CYS A 781 47.24 -4.75 -13.08
CA CYS A 781 46.54 -4.20 -11.93
C CYS A 781 45.29 -5.07 -11.66
N ASN A 782 45.30 -5.79 -10.54
CA ASN A 782 44.20 -6.65 -10.10
C ASN A 782 43.67 -6.19 -8.75
N PHE A 783 42.38 -5.90 -8.69
CA PHE A 783 41.73 -5.33 -7.51
C PHE A 783 40.24 -5.63 -7.51
N GLU A 784 39.61 -5.53 -6.35
CA GLU A 784 38.22 -5.92 -6.13
C GLU A 784 37.50 -4.89 -5.25
N LEU A 785 36.25 -4.57 -5.60
CA LEU A 785 35.30 -3.87 -4.76
C LEU A 785 34.30 -4.89 -4.20
N ARG A 786 34.13 -4.92 -2.87
CA ARG A 786 33.13 -5.74 -2.17
C ARG A 786 32.02 -4.88 -1.61
N LEU A 787 30.81 -5.14 -2.08
CA LEU A 787 29.60 -4.62 -1.48
C LEU A 787 28.99 -5.72 -0.60
N SER A 788 28.47 -5.36 0.58
CA SER A 788 27.86 -6.31 1.52
C SER A 788 26.40 -5.95 1.75
N GLU A 789 25.52 -6.93 1.60
CA GLU A 789 24.10 -6.82 1.89
C GLU A 789 23.89 -6.59 3.39
N ASN A 790 23.01 -5.65 3.75
CA ASN A 790 22.62 -5.33 5.15
C ASN A 790 23.79 -5.09 6.13
N ASN A 791 24.91 -4.52 5.65
CA ASN A 791 26.04 -4.18 6.51
C ASN A 791 25.66 -3.07 7.53
N PRO A 792 25.66 -3.35 8.85
CA PRO A 792 25.26 -2.37 9.88
C PRO A 792 26.22 -1.18 10.00
N SER A 793 27.39 -1.25 9.36
CA SER A 793 28.39 -0.18 9.29
C SER A 793 28.20 0.76 8.08
N GLN A 794 27.19 0.47 7.23
CA GLN A 794 27.00 1.04 5.88
C GLN A 794 28.29 1.08 5.06
N GLY A 795 29.07 -0.01 5.15
CA GLY A 795 30.44 -0.08 4.65
C GLY A 795 30.65 -1.04 3.48
N PHE A 796 31.79 -0.87 2.81
CA PHE A 796 32.27 -1.68 1.70
C PHE A 796 33.78 -1.96 1.85
N GLU A 797 34.33 -2.90 1.09
CA GLU A 797 35.78 -3.16 1.07
C GLU A 797 36.39 -2.93 -0.31
N ILE A 798 37.61 -2.39 -0.35
CA ILE A 798 38.47 -2.43 -1.53
C ILE A 798 39.65 -3.35 -1.23
N ILE A 799 39.99 -4.22 -2.18
CA ILE A 799 41.11 -5.15 -2.07
C ILE A 799 42.04 -4.95 -3.24
N TYR A 800 43.31 -4.72 -2.95
CA TYR A 800 44.39 -4.64 -3.93
C TYR A 800 45.11 -5.98 -3.97
N GLY A 801 45.10 -6.65 -5.12
CA GLY A 801 45.92 -7.82 -5.43
C GLY A 801 47.29 -7.38 -5.95
N GLU A 802 47.69 -7.90 -7.11
CA GLU A 802 48.91 -7.45 -7.80
C GLU A 802 48.71 -6.06 -8.43
N ILE A 803 49.50 -5.08 -7.99
CA ILE A 803 49.59 -3.74 -8.60
C ILE A 803 51.02 -3.53 -9.10
N ASN A 804 51.23 -3.56 -10.41
CA ASN A 804 52.49 -3.20 -11.05
C ASN A 804 52.38 -1.81 -11.68
N GLY A 805 53.05 -0.81 -11.09
CA GLY A 805 52.99 0.57 -11.59
C GLY A 805 53.94 0.92 -12.74
N THR A 806 54.65 -0.05 -13.31
CA THR A 806 55.69 0.21 -14.32
C THR A 806 55.04 0.69 -15.62
N GLY A 807 55.16 1.99 -15.93
CA GLY A 807 54.56 2.60 -17.13
C GLY A 807 53.23 3.33 -16.87
N ALA A 808 52.92 3.64 -15.60
CA ALA A 808 51.75 4.45 -15.28
C ALA A 808 51.90 5.89 -15.81
N THR A 809 50.85 6.37 -16.48
CA THR A 809 50.74 7.65 -17.18
C THR A 809 50.02 8.73 -16.36
N GLN A 810 49.14 8.30 -15.46
CA GLN A 810 48.28 9.14 -14.60
C GLN A 810 48.53 8.84 -13.12
N GLN A 811 48.00 9.70 -12.25
CA GLN A 811 48.01 9.50 -10.80
C GLN A 811 47.26 8.24 -10.39
N TRP A 812 47.49 7.76 -9.17
CA TRP A 812 46.73 6.68 -8.56
C TRP A 812 45.77 7.27 -7.54
N SER A 813 44.45 7.20 -7.76
CA SER A 813 43.46 7.67 -6.78
C SER A 813 42.66 6.50 -6.21
N ALA A 814 42.46 6.49 -4.89
CA ALA A 814 41.48 5.63 -4.25
C ALA A 814 40.78 6.29 -3.07
N GLY A 815 39.52 5.92 -2.87
CA GLY A 815 38.63 6.47 -1.85
C GLY A 815 37.18 6.50 -2.31
N VAL A 816 36.36 7.28 -1.62
CA VAL A 816 34.92 7.35 -1.85
C VAL A 816 34.34 8.73 -1.57
N GLN A 817 33.39 9.14 -2.39
CA GLN A 817 32.68 10.41 -2.33
C GLN A 817 31.17 10.25 -2.51
N GLY A 818 30.42 11.18 -1.91
CA GLY A 818 29.01 11.42 -2.19
C GLY A 818 28.84 12.74 -2.95
N ALA A 819 27.76 13.46 -2.71
CA ALA A 819 27.54 14.79 -3.28
C ALA A 819 28.74 15.73 -3.06
N SER A 820 29.44 16.08 -4.13
CA SER A 820 30.66 16.89 -4.10
C SER A 820 30.42 18.30 -3.57
N SER A 821 29.23 18.86 -3.86
CA SER A 821 28.73 20.14 -3.34
C SER A 821 28.57 20.18 -1.81
N GLN A 822 28.50 19.02 -1.15
CA GLN A 822 28.38 18.89 0.30
C GLN A 822 29.73 18.54 0.98
N GLY A 823 30.80 18.33 0.20
CA GLY A 823 32.15 18.06 0.72
C GLY A 823 32.33 16.65 1.32
N CYS A 824 31.51 15.69 0.89
CA CYS A 824 31.37 14.39 1.55
C CYS A 824 32.30 13.34 0.93
N PHE A 825 33.51 13.21 1.47
CA PHE A 825 34.49 12.28 0.91
C PHE A 825 35.49 11.74 1.94
N VAL A 826 36.10 10.61 1.58
CA VAL A 826 37.25 10.01 2.28
C VAL A 826 38.22 9.44 1.24
N GLN A 827 39.45 9.94 1.23
CA GLN A 827 40.51 9.50 0.31
C GLN A 827 41.50 8.58 1.06
N ASP A 828 41.80 7.39 0.54
CA ASP A 828 42.88 6.52 1.05
C ASP A 828 44.24 7.02 0.54
N PHE A 829 44.33 7.29 -0.77
CA PHE A 829 45.52 7.87 -1.39
C PHE A 829 45.20 8.64 -2.67
N CYS A 830 46.05 9.63 -2.97
CA CYS A 830 46.22 10.15 -4.32
C CYS A 830 47.73 10.31 -4.58
N ASN A 831 48.31 9.33 -5.29
CA ASN A 831 49.76 9.24 -5.46
C ASN A 831 50.18 9.68 -6.88
N PRO A 832 51.35 10.34 -7.05
CA PRO A 832 51.95 10.52 -8.36
C PRO A 832 52.15 9.18 -9.10
N ALA A 833 52.09 9.19 -10.43
CA ALA A 833 52.17 7.98 -11.27
C ALA A 833 53.35 7.05 -10.92
N ALA A 834 54.52 7.62 -10.60
CA ALA A 834 55.73 6.90 -10.22
C ALA A 834 55.66 6.14 -8.87
N ASN A 835 54.62 6.38 -8.05
CA ASN A 835 54.44 5.84 -6.71
C ASN A 835 53.16 4.97 -6.61
N PRO A 836 53.15 3.77 -7.22
CA PRO A 836 51.99 2.87 -7.15
C PRO A 836 51.65 2.49 -5.69
N PRO A 837 50.36 2.31 -5.37
CA PRO A 837 49.95 1.85 -4.04
C PRO A 837 50.40 0.39 -3.80
N PRO A 838 50.65 0.01 -2.53
CA PRO A 838 51.08 -1.34 -2.21
C PRO A 838 49.94 -2.36 -2.38
N GLY A 839 50.15 -3.33 -3.27
CA GLY A 839 49.27 -4.48 -3.47
C GLY A 839 49.25 -5.48 -2.30
N ASN A 840 48.45 -6.54 -2.47
CA ASN A 840 48.15 -7.60 -1.50
C ASN A 840 47.65 -7.09 -0.14
N ARG A 841 46.68 -6.17 -0.14
CA ARG A 841 46.10 -5.53 1.05
C ARG A 841 44.61 -5.21 0.84
N SER A 842 43.83 -5.23 1.92
CA SER A 842 42.45 -4.72 1.91
C SER A 842 42.30 -3.39 2.65
N ARG A 843 41.18 -2.72 2.38
CA ARG A 843 40.68 -1.50 3.01
C ARG A 843 39.18 -1.65 3.26
N THR A 844 38.77 -1.70 4.51
CA THR A 844 37.37 -1.65 4.90
C THR A 844 36.99 -0.19 5.17
N TYR A 845 35.98 0.31 4.47
CA TYR A 845 35.41 1.64 4.64
C TYR A 845 34.11 1.48 5.43
N GLY A 846 34.02 2.06 6.62
CA GLY A 846 32.83 1.93 7.47
C GLY A 846 32.60 3.15 8.36
N GLY A 847 31.33 3.50 8.60
CA GLY A 847 30.99 4.65 9.42
C GLY A 847 31.27 4.40 10.90
N ALA A 848 31.90 5.37 11.57
CA ALA A 848 31.97 5.37 13.03
C ALA A 848 30.56 5.69 13.58
N GLY A 849 30.01 4.82 14.43
CA GLY A 849 28.63 4.93 14.93
C GLY A 849 28.34 6.32 15.52
N GLY A 850 27.35 7.01 14.94
CA GLY A 850 27.04 8.40 15.26
C GLY A 850 26.62 8.63 16.72
N SER A 851 26.95 9.81 17.25
CA SER A 851 26.52 10.24 18.59
C SER A 851 24.98 10.30 18.67
N PRO A 852 24.35 9.70 19.71
CA PRO A 852 22.90 9.58 19.76
C PRO A 852 22.22 10.95 19.91
N THR A 853 21.33 11.27 18.96
CA THR A 853 20.35 12.34 19.13
C THR A 853 19.14 11.76 19.86
N ALA A 854 18.68 12.42 20.93
CA ALA A 854 17.59 11.92 21.76
C ALA A 854 16.22 12.11 21.09
N THR A 855 15.74 11.09 20.39
CA THR A 855 14.36 10.98 19.91
C THR A 855 13.51 10.28 20.98
N ALA A 856 12.29 10.78 21.22
CA ALA A 856 11.36 10.16 22.16
C ALA A 856 10.73 8.89 21.57
N THR A 857 11.30 7.73 21.87
CA THR A 857 10.78 6.42 21.44
C THR A 857 9.95 5.78 22.55
N ALA A 858 8.76 5.27 22.22
CA ALA A 858 7.93 4.52 23.16
C ALA A 858 8.55 3.15 23.45
N THR A 859 9.12 2.96 24.65
CA THR A 859 9.70 1.67 25.05
C THR A 859 8.66 0.78 25.75
N PRO A 860 8.40 -0.45 25.28
CA PRO A 860 7.54 -1.38 26.00
C PRO A 860 8.20 -1.76 27.34
N THR A 861 7.52 -1.43 28.45
CA THR A 861 8.03 -1.72 29.80
C THR A 861 7.39 -3.02 30.31
N PHE A 862 8.20 -4.03 30.59
CA PHE A 862 7.75 -5.27 31.23
C PHE A 862 7.40 -5.03 32.70
N THR A 863 6.17 -4.59 32.97
CA THR A 863 5.59 -4.61 34.32
C THR A 863 4.78 -5.89 34.49
N PRO A 864 5.23 -6.88 35.28
CA PRO A 864 4.46 -8.09 35.54
C PRO A 864 3.26 -7.76 36.44
N THR A 865 2.12 -7.45 35.83
CA THR A 865 0.84 -7.38 36.54
C THR A 865 0.33 -8.80 36.78
N ALA A 866 0.51 -9.30 38.00
CA ALA A 866 -0.06 -10.57 38.43
C ALA A 866 -1.59 -10.45 38.56
N THR A 867 -2.31 -10.64 37.45
CA THR A 867 -3.77 -10.78 37.47
C THR A 867 -4.12 -12.12 38.13
N ALA A 868 -4.40 -12.07 39.44
CA ALA A 868 -4.91 -13.22 40.17
C ALA A 868 -6.35 -13.53 39.76
N THR A 869 -6.52 -14.33 38.71
CA THR A 869 -7.82 -14.94 38.37
C THR A 869 -8.20 -15.91 39.47
N ALA A 870 -9.09 -15.47 40.36
CA ALA A 870 -9.65 -16.29 41.42
C ALA A 870 -10.64 -17.34 40.85
N THR A 871 -10.09 -18.40 40.25
CA THR A 871 -10.88 -19.58 39.89
C THR A 871 -11.33 -20.28 41.17
N ALA A 872 -12.62 -20.16 41.50
CA ALA A 872 -13.21 -20.83 42.64
C ALA A 872 -13.31 -22.35 42.38
N THR A 873 -12.26 -23.09 42.76
CA THR A 873 -12.28 -24.56 42.75
C THR A 873 -13.30 -25.07 43.78
N ALA A 874 -14.46 -25.49 43.30
CA ALA A 874 -15.50 -26.11 44.13
C ALA A 874 -15.12 -27.56 44.48
N THR A 875 -14.19 -27.75 45.42
CA THR A 875 -13.81 -29.06 45.95
C THR A 875 -14.98 -29.67 46.73
N ARG A 876 -15.80 -30.50 46.08
CA ARG A 876 -16.80 -31.32 46.77
C ARG A 876 -16.10 -32.47 47.49
N THR A 877 -15.91 -32.34 48.80
CA THR A 877 -15.59 -33.47 49.68
C THR A 877 -16.89 -34.18 50.10
N PRO A 878 -17.15 -35.43 49.67
CA PRO A 878 -18.34 -36.15 50.10
C PRO A 878 -18.16 -36.70 51.52
N THR A 879 -18.87 -36.10 52.49
CA THR A 879 -19.09 -36.71 53.82
C THR A 879 -20.50 -37.29 53.86
N PRO A 880 -20.70 -38.58 54.14
CA PRO A 880 -22.03 -39.18 54.16
C PRO A 880 -22.76 -38.85 55.47
N THR A 881 -24.01 -38.42 55.38
CA THR A 881 -24.97 -38.43 56.51
C THR A 881 -26.37 -38.67 55.95
N ALA A 882 -27.17 -39.45 56.66
CA ALA A 882 -28.28 -40.20 56.07
C ALA A 882 -29.64 -39.47 56.05
N THR A 883 -30.37 -39.70 54.95
CA THR A 883 -31.82 -40.01 54.88
C THR A 883 -32.83 -39.16 55.66
N ALA A 884 -33.69 -38.46 54.92
CA ALA A 884 -35.15 -38.55 55.10
C ALA A 884 -35.90 -38.28 53.78
N THR A 885 -36.91 -39.09 53.50
CA THR A 885 -37.66 -39.19 52.23
C THR A 885 -38.93 -38.32 52.22
N ALA A 886 -39.28 -37.70 51.09
CA ALA A 886 -40.66 -37.57 50.61
C ALA A 886 -40.74 -37.21 49.11
N THR A 887 -41.61 -37.91 48.37
CA THR A 887 -41.81 -37.81 46.92
C THR A 887 -43.08 -37.02 46.58
N ALA A 888 -43.10 -36.22 45.49
CA ALA A 888 -44.34 -35.95 44.74
C ALA A 888 -44.13 -35.38 43.32
N THR A 889 -45.05 -35.74 42.42
CA THR A 889 -45.17 -35.37 40.99
C THR A 889 -46.55 -34.73 40.75
N ALA A 890 -46.85 -33.96 39.68
CA ALA A 890 -46.13 -33.63 38.46
C ALA A 890 -46.64 -32.32 37.81
N THR A 891 -45.97 -31.88 36.72
CA THR A 891 -46.54 -31.33 35.47
C THR A 891 -47.57 -30.16 35.48
N ALA A 892 -47.24 -29.06 34.77
CA ALA A 892 -48.04 -28.36 33.73
C ALA A 892 -47.84 -26.81 33.65
N THR A 893 -47.53 -26.34 32.44
CA THR A 893 -47.62 -24.98 31.86
C THR A 893 -49.08 -24.40 31.89
N PRO A 894 -49.41 -23.12 31.52
CA PRO A 894 -48.58 -21.99 31.04
C PRO A 894 -48.98 -20.56 31.55
N THR A 895 -48.35 -19.52 30.95
CA THR A 895 -48.91 -18.17 30.57
C THR A 895 -48.33 -16.91 31.26
N THR A 896 -48.31 -15.80 30.52
CA THR A 896 -47.59 -14.53 30.72
C THR A 896 -48.46 -13.35 31.17
N THR A 897 -47.91 -12.32 31.84
CA THR A 897 -48.43 -10.92 31.95
C THR A 897 -47.37 -9.96 32.59
N PRO A 898 -47.48 -8.59 32.59
CA PRO A 898 -46.44 -7.77 31.93
C PRO A 898 -45.99 -6.42 32.61
N ARG A 899 -45.01 -5.73 31.97
CA ARG A 899 -44.76 -4.25 31.96
C ARG A 899 -44.18 -3.67 33.30
N PRO A 900 -43.46 -2.50 33.40
CA PRO A 900 -43.49 -1.31 32.53
C PRO A 900 -42.19 -0.56 32.13
N THR A 901 -42.40 0.54 31.40
CA THR A 901 -41.46 1.46 30.71
C THR A 901 -41.84 2.93 31.05
N PRO A 902 -41.13 3.99 30.57
CA PRO A 902 -40.13 4.78 31.28
C PRO A 902 -40.55 6.24 31.58
N THR A 903 -39.62 7.09 32.05
CA THR A 903 -39.82 8.57 32.11
C THR A 903 -38.54 9.35 31.75
N VAL A 904 -38.70 10.61 31.32
CA VAL A 904 -37.77 11.41 30.47
C VAL A 904 -36.89 12.41 31.26
N ARG A 905 -35.75 12.83 30.67
CA ARG A 905 -34.82 13.88 31.16
C ARG A 905 -34.86 15.15 30.27
N PRO A 906 -34.97 16.37 30.83
CA PRO A 906 -34.79 17.64 30.10
C PRO A 906 -33.36 18.26 30.14
N ASN A 907 -33.19 19.35 29.39
CA ASN A 907 -31.95 20.03 28.95
C ASN A 907 -31.26 20.94 30.01
N PRO A 908 -29.99 21.39 29.83
CA PRO A 908 -29.28 22.27 30.76
C PRO A 908 -29.18 23.75 30.31
N GLU A 909 -28.98 24.67 31.28
CA GLU A 909 -28.61 26.09 31.07
C GLU A 909 -27.72 26.60 32.27
N PRO A 910 -27.18 27.84 32.31
CA PRO A 910 -25.73 28.02 32.28
C PRO A 910 -25.06 28.53 33.58
N ARG A 911 -23.72 28.47 33.63
CA ARG A 911 -22.88 28.73 34.82
C ARG A 911 -22.34 30.17 34.88
N VAL A 912 -22.47 30.82 36.02
CA VAL A 912 -21.95 32.19 36.29
C VAL A 912 -20.50 32.15 36.84
N ARG A 913 -19.73 33.20 36.52
CA ARG A 913 -18.29 33.40 36.83
C ARG A 913 -18.05 33.95 38.27
N PRO A 914 -17.05 33.44 39.03
CA PRO A 914 -16.60 34.06 40.29
C PRO A 914 -15.58 35.21 40.10
N THR A 915 -15.60 36.16 41.04
CA THR A 915 -14.72 37.35 41.11
C THR A 915 -13.55 37.12 42.10
N PRO A 916 -12.34 37.71 41.91
CA PRO A 916 -11.21 37.54 42.83
C PRO A 916 -11.29 38.45 44.09
N PRO A 917 -10.69 38.04 45.23
CA PRO A 917 -10.57 38.88 46.44
C PRO A 917 -9.44 39.93 46.36
N PRO A 918 -9.45 40.98 47.21
CA PRO A 918 -8.58 42.15 47.07
C PRO A 918 -7.17 42.00 47.65
N ARG A 919 -6.26 42.86 47.20
CA ARG A 919 -4.85 42.96 47.62
C ARG A 919 -4.67 43.51 49.04
N ARG A 920 -3.56 43.10 49.67
CA ARG A 920 -2.59 44.02 50.28
C ARG A 920 -1.32 43.98 49.46
#